data_AF-A0A9D6VGC3-F1
#
_entry.id   AF-A0A9D6VGC3-F1
#
_cell.length_a   1.000
_cell.length_b   1.000
_cell.length_c   1.000
_cell.angle_alpha   90.00
_cell.angle_beta   90.00
_cell.angle_gamma   90.00
#
_symmetry.space_group_name_H-M   'P 1'
#
loop_
_entity.id
_entity.type
_entity.pdbx_description
1 polymer ?
#
loop_
_entity_poly.entity_id
_entity_poly.type
_entity_poly.pdbx_seq_one_letter_code
_entity_poly.pdbx_strand_id
1 'polypeptide(L)'
;MTIREFLEATISGKLSLEEQKKYLENNPFGTPQELAEAVRYLYRQMPEVPNLPGAIDICGTGGSGLDRINTSTISAFLLAALRVPVAKHGNNAASGRFGSFDLLAALDVPTNLSTGELQLRFRENDLAFLYARSFHPIMRHFAPVRAELSKPTFFNILGPLLSPINAKKQIIGTSNIENAKIIIEAAKELGKDRVIAVTGCDGLDDVTLSGPTNVFELKDGRIKEYILEPKDFGVKPIKSFTEISGGSADQNVEIALSILKGQDKSRKTDLVLVNTALALHLVDKTDDLKNAYRMAKQVLESQKAYETLEDYKKPSVLKKIIDQTKKRDFSKIKSLTHKPIKYKGGLIAEIKRKSPSEQNIVSDIDVVAQAKIYESAGAAAISVLTEPKYFGGSFDDIEKIREAVSIPILCKDFIISKEHIDAAKNSGADMILLIAAVLDEADLNRLYKYAQSVGLQVLVEVHNKSELKKVLPIKPKIVGINSRNLHDFSISPDIFSQLKSLIPKNTIVVAESGIENLRDIPKGADGALVGTVLMKHPFPSLKIKELRGKTLLKLCGIRSGEDAKLCEKLGVDMIGINFVPRSNRKVDIKTANKIVAQCKNPIPVGVFENQSPDEVNKIARETGVKAVQLSGDETDLKEYDLPIIKTIKLGQIKPKEAFLGIMDNEQPGSGRTFDHSKISENEPSLIAGGITVEIAKNLQIIKKPLGFDTASGIETDGQVDQAKIREFAKIIG
;
A
#
# COMPACT_ATOMS: atom_id res chain seq x y z
N MET A 1 28.31 -46.33 -3.33
CA MET A 1 27.77 -45.19 -4.09
C MET A 1 27.09 -44.28 -3.10
N THR A 2 27.48 -43.02 -3.02
CA THR A 2 26.81 -42.01 -2.19
C THR A 2 25.49 -41.57 -2.83
N ILE A 3 24.62 -40.89 -2.08
CA ILE A 3 23.37 -40.34 -2.64
C ILE A 3 23.63 -39.36 -3.78
N ARG A 4 24.71 -38.58 -3.69
CA ARG A 4 25.09 -37.63 -4.73
C ARG A 4 25.56 -38.34 -6.00
N GLU A 5 26.42 -39.35 -5.87
CA GLU A 5 26.87 -40.17 -6.99
C GLU A 5 25.68 -40.86 -7.67
N PHE A 6 24.70 -41.34 -6.89
CA PHE A 6 23.46 -41.91 -7.41
C PHE A 6 22.65 -40.89 -8.23
N LEU A 7 22.45 -39.68 -7.71
CA LEU A 7 21.71 -38.62 -8.41
C LEU A 7 22.44 -38.21 -9.70
N GLU A 8 23.75 -37.98 -9.65
CA GLU A 8 24.58 -37.59 -10.80
C GLU A 8 24.59 -38.67 -11.89
N ALA A 9 24.78 -39.94 -11.50
CA ALA A 9 24.83 -41.06 -12.42
C ALA A 9 23.45 -41.37 -13.05
N THR A 10 22.36 -41.20 -12.30
CA THR A 10 21.00 -41.33 -12.84
C THR A 10 20.67 -40.23 -13.84
N ILE A 11 20.97 -38.96 -13.51
CA ILE A 11 20.68 -37.81 -14.39
C ILE A 11 21.51 -37.89 -15.68
N SER A 12 22.76 -38.34 -15.59
CA SER A 12 23.64 -38.52 -16.76
C SER A 12 23.37 -39.80 -17.56
N GLY A 13 22.39 -40.63 -17.16
CA GLY A 13 22.03 -41.87 -17.85
C GLY A 13 23.07 -42.99 -17.72
N LYS A 14 23.97 -42.91 -16.74
CA LYS A 14 25.03 -43.90 -16.48
C LYS A 14 24.55 -45.11 -15.69
N LEU A 15 23.42 -45.01 -14.99
CA LEU A 15 22.80 -46.12 -14.26
C LEU A 15 21.61 -46.68 -15.03
N SER A 16 21.59 -48.00 -15.21
CA SER A 16 20.41 -48.73 -15.68
C SER A 16 19.26 -48.67 -14.66
N LEU A 17 18.04 -48.95 -15.10
CA LEU A 17 16.84 -48.94 -14.25
C LEU A 17 16.95 -49.93 -13.08
N GLU A 18 17.51 -51.12 -13.33
CA GLU A 18 17.75 -52.15 -12.29
C GLU A 18 18.78 -51.70 -11.24
N GLU A 19 19.86 -51.03 -11.65
CA GLU A 19 20.82 -50.47 -10.70
C GLU A 19 20.22 -49.37 -9.85
N GLN A 20 19.36 -48.52 -10.44
CA GLN A 20 18.65 -47.48 -9.71
C GLN A 20 17.70 -48.08 -8.67
N LYS A 21 16.95 -49.12 -9.07
CA LYS A 21 16.04 -49.86 -8.20
C LYS A 21 16.78 -50.47 -7.02
N LYS A 22 17.84 -51.25 -7.29
CA LYS A 22 18.67 -51.90 -6.27
C LYS A 22 19.25 -50.89 -5.27
N TYR A 23 19.65 -49.71 -5.73
CA TYR A 23 20.14 -48.65 -4.85
C TYR A 23 19.05 -48.16 -3.88
N LEU A 24 17.87 -47.83 -4.39
CA LEU A 24 16.74 -47.32 -3.59
C LEU A 24 16.14 -48.38 -2.66
N GLU A 25 16.24 -49.67 -2.99
CA GLU A 25 15.80 -50.74 -2.10
C GLU A 25 16.74 -50.92 -0.90
N ASN A 26 18.05 -50.76 -1.13
CA ASN A 26 19.04 -50.82 -0.06
C ASN A 26 19.09 -49.54 0.78
N ASN A 27 18.65 -48.40 0.22
CA ASN A 27 18.67 -47.09 0.88
C ASN A 27 17.31 -46.39 0.76
N PRO A 28 16.25 -46.92 1.40
CA PRO A 28 14.88 -46.50 1.14
C PRO A 28 14.58 -45.07 1.60
N PHE A 29 15.24 -44.55 2.63
CA PHE A 29 14.99 -43.18 3.15
C PHE A 29 16.26 -42.37 3.41
N GLY A 30 17.45 -42.99 3.39
CA GLY A 30 18.73 -42.32 3.66
C GLY A 30 18.84 -41.75 5.08
N THR A 31 19.99 -41.17 5.38
CA THR A 31 20.27 -40.41 6.60
C THR A 31 19.87 -38.93 6.44
N PRO A 32 19.69 -38.17 7.54
CA PRO A 32 19.47 -36.72 7.47
C PRO A 32 20.54 -35.98 6.67
N GLN A 33 21.80 -36.39 6.78
CA GLN A 33 22.94 -35.81 6.07
C GLN A 33 22.85 -36.07 4.56
N GLU A 34 22.51 -37.29 4.15
CA GLU A 34 22.28 -37.63 2.75
C GLU A 34 21.09 -36.85 2.16
N LEU A 35 20.02 -36.69 2.93
CA LEU A 35 18.86 -35.89 2.54
C LEU A 35 19.24 -34.42 2.31
N ALA A 36 20.00 -33.83 3.25
CA ALA A 36 20.51 -32.47 3.11
C ALA A 36 21.48 -32.33 1.93
N GLU A 37 22.36 -33.31 1.68
CA GLU A 37 23.27 -33.32 0.54
C GLU A 37 22.50 -33.33 -0.79
N ALA A 38 21.48 -34.20 -0.91
CA ALA A 38 20.64 -34.26 -2.09
C ALA A 38 19.90 -32.95 -2.35
N VAL A 39 19.32 -32.33 -1.31
CA VAL A 39 18.65 -31.01 -1.44
C VAL A 39 19.63 -29.95 -1.95
N ARG A 40 20.83 -29.85 -1.35
CA ARG A 40 21.86 -28.90 -1.80
C ARG A 40 22.29 -29.16 -3.24
N TYR A 41 22.39 -30.43 -3.63
CA TYR A 41 22.71 -30.80 -5.02
C TYR A 41 21.61 -30.37 -5.98
N LEU A 42 20.35 -30.69 -5.70
CA LEU A 42 19.21 -30.38 -6.56
C LEU A 42 18.97 -28.86 -6.66
N TYR A 43 19.20 -28.10 -5.59
CA TYR A 43 19.13 -26.64 -5.63
C TYR A 43 20.11 -26.01 -6.63
N ARG A 44 21.30 -26.59 -6.83
CA ARG A 44 22.26 -26.10 -7.84
C ARG A 44 21.83 -26.37 -9.28
N GLN A 45 20.82 -27.21 -9.48
CA GLN A 45 20.30 -27.59 -10.80
C GLN A 45 18.99 -26.86 -11.14
N MET A 46 18.47 -26.02 -10.23
CA MET A 46 17.23 -25.30 -10.48
C MET A 46 17.43 -24.20 -11.54
N PRO A 47 16.41 -23.91 -12.36
CA PRO A 47 16.39 -22.73 -13.21
C PRO A 47 16.21 -21.45 -12.36
N GLU A 48 15.90 -20.33 -13.01
CA GLU A 48 15.61 -19.06 -12.33
C GLU A 48 14.48 -19.19 -11.30
N VAL A 49 14.71 -18.71 -10.07
CA VAL A 49 13.77 -18.81 -8.93
C VAL A 49 13.21 -17.42 -8.58
N PRO A 50 11.93 -17.30 -8.23
CA PRO A 50 11.34 -16.02 -7.83
C PRO A 50 11.87 -15.54 -6.48
N ASN A 51 12.13 -14.23 -6.36
CA ASN A 51 12.45 -13.60 -5.09
C ASN A 51 11.16 -13.31 -4.30
N LEU A 52 10.83 -14.19 -3.36
CA LEU A 52 9.63 -14.13 -2.51
C LEU A 52 10.04 -13.92 -1.03
N PRO A 53 10.42 -12.69 -0.64
CA PRO A 53 11.03 -12.44 0.66
C PRO A 53 10.08 -12.74 1.81
N GLY A 54 10.59 -13.44 2.82
CA GLY A 54 9.82 -13.77 4.04
C GLY A 54 8.73 -14.82 3.84
N ALA A 55 8.62 -15.40 2.65
CA ALA A 55 7.64 -16.44 2.37
C ALA A 55 7.90 -17.72 3.16
N ILE A 56 6.82 -18.27 3.72
CA ILE A 56 6.80 -19.62 4.30
C ILE A 56 6.31 -20.62 3.28
N ASP A 57 6.58 -21.89 3.52
CA ASP A 57 6.00 -22.99 2.75
C ASP A 57 5.21 -23.94 3.66
N ILE A 58 4.10 -24.47 3.14
CA ILE A 58 3.23 -25.42 3.83
C ILE A 58 2.90 -26.57 2.89
N CYS A 59 3.43 -27.74 3.19
CA CYS A 59 3.31 -28.91 2.32
C CYS A 59 3.26 -30.22 3.10
N GLY A 60 2.61 -31.23 2.52
CA GLY A 60 2.68 -32.61 2.97
C GLY A 60 3.52 -33.45 2.00
N THR A 61 4.10 -34.53 2.50
CA THR A 61 4.73 -35.59 1.69
C THR A 61 3.73 -36.26 0.75
N GLY A 62 2.43 -36.18 1.03
CA GLY A 62 1.40 -36.90 0.30
C GLY A 62 1.43 -38.40 0.60
N GLY A 63 0.59 -39.17 -0.10
CA GLY A 63 0.72 -40.63 -0.08
C GLY A 63 0.28 -41.38 1.18
N SER A 64 -0.39 -40.75 2.16
CA SER A 64 -0.90 -41.43 3.39
C SER A 64 -1.87 -42.59 3.14
N GLY A 65 -2.38 -42.76 1.92
CA GLY A 65 -3.40 -43.76 1.64
C GLY A 65 -4.84 -43.26 1.85
N LEU A 66 -5.01 -42.12 2.54
CA LEU A 66 -6.30 -41.59 2.96
C LEU A 66 -6.93 -40.68 1.91
N ASP A 67 -8.27 -40.69 1.86
CA ASP A 67 -9.08 -39.72 1.13
C ASP A 67 -9.08 -38.39 1.88
N ARG A 68 -8.38 -37.39 1.32
CA ARG A 68 -8.09 -36.12 1.99
C ARG A 68 -8.57 -34.95 1.15
N ILE A 69 -8.94 -33.88 1.84
CA ILE A 69 -9.08 -32.56 1.22
C ILE A 69 -7.71 -31.91 1.06
N ASN A 70 -7.59 -30.90 0.20
CA ASN A 70 -6.33 -30.19 -0.03
C ASN A 70 -6.03 -29.14 1.08
N THR A 71 -5.94 -29.58 2.34
CA THR A 71 -5.82 -28.74 3.55
C THR A 71 -4.81 -27.60 3.38
N SER A 72 -3.55 -27.92 3.10
CA SER A 72 -2.48 -26.91 2.93
C SER A 72 -2.73 -25.91 1.79
N THR A 73 -3.48 -26.28 0.75
CA THR A 73 -3.80 -25.37 -0.37
C THR A 73 -4.86 -24.36 0.06
N ILE A 74 -5.88 -24.81 0.78
CA ILE A 74 -6.91 -23.94 1.34
C ILE A 74 -6.30 -23.02 2.41
N SER A 75 -5.48 -23.58 3.31
CA SER A 75 -4.75 -22.79 4.33
C SER A 75 -3.87 -21.70 3.72
N ALA A 76 -3.28 -21.91 2.54
CA ALA A 76 -2.45 -20.89 1.88
C ALA A 76 -3.25 -19.61 1.56
N PHE A 77 -4.51 -19.74 1.12
CA PHE A 77 -5.40 -18.59 0.90
C PHE A 77 -5.79 -17.88 2.20
N LEU A 78 -6.07 -18.64 3.28
CA LEU A 78 -6.38 -18.04 4.59
C LEU A 78 -5.16 -17.31 5.17
N LEU A 79 -3.97 -17.88 5.04
CA LEU A 79 -2.71 -17.27 5.50
C LEU A 79 -2.40 -15.99 4.74
N ALA A 80 -2.56 -16.01 3.42
CA ALA A 80 -2.44 -14.83 2.58
C ALA A 80 -3.45 -13.74 2.98
N ALA A 81 -4.71 -14.10 3.23
CA ALA A 81 -5.73 -13.18 3.75
C ALA A 81 -5.37 -12.61 5.15
N LEU A 82 -4.58 -13.34 5.95
CA LEU A 82 -4.02 -12.92 7.23
C LEU A 82 -2.67 -12.19 7.12
N ARG A 83 -2.24 -11.85 5.89
CA ARG A 83 -0.96 -11.18 5.60
C ARG A 83 0.25 -11.99 6.05
N VAL A 84 0.17 -13.30 5.92
CA VAL A 84 1.32 -14.20 6.06
C VAL A 84 1.82 -14.49 4.65
N PRO A 85 3.06 -14.12 4.29
CA PRO A 85 3.58 -14.40 2.97
C PRO A 85 3.78 -15.91 2.78
N VAL A 86 3.11 -16.50 1.79
CA VAL A 86 3.15 -17.94 1.50
C VAL A 86 3.66 -18.18 0.08
N ALA A 87 4.68 -19.01 -0.06
CA ALA A 87 5.15 -19.55 -1.33
C ALA A 87 4.96 -21.07 -1.29
N LYS A 88 3.74 -21.50 -1.59
CA LYS A 88 3.34 -22.89 -1.45
C LYS A 88 3.95 -23.72 -2.58
N HIS A 89 4.88 -24.61 -2.25
CA HIS A 89 5.39 -25.59 -3.18
C HIS A 89 4.42 -26.77 -3.32
N GLY A 90 4.22 -27.25 -4.54
CA GLY A 90 3.29 -28.35 -4.79
C GLY A 90 3.43 -28.97 -6.17
N ASN A 91 2.70 -30.06 -6.37
CA ASN A 91 2.66 -30.81 -7.62
C ASN A 91 1.24 -31.34 -7.87
N ASN A 92 1.02 -31.88 -9.07
CA ASN A 92 -0.13 -32.73 -9.38
C ASN A 92 0.05 -34.07 -8.67
N ALA A 93 -1.03 -34.81 -8.44
CA ALA A 93 -0.90 -36.15 -7.88
C ALA A 93 -0.15 -37.10 -8.83
N ALA A 94 0.69 -37.96 -8.26
CA ALA A 94 1.44 -38.98 -9.01
C ALA A 94 0.67 -40.30 -9.18
N SER A 95 -0.41 -40.53 -8.42
CA SER A 95 -1.05 -41.84 -8.24
C SER A 95 -2.56 -41.85 -8.56
N GLY A 96 -3.04 -40.98 -9.46
CA GLY A 96 -4.47 -40.87 -9.81
C GLY A 96 -5.37 -40.22 -8.74
N ARG A 97 -4.79 -39.69 -7.65
CA ARG A 97 -5.48 -38.89 -6.63
C ARG A 97 -5.63 -37.42 -7.06
N PHE A 98 -6.34 -36.61 -6.29
CA PHE A 98 -6.52 -35.18 -6.57
C PHE A 98 -5.51 -34.32 -5.78
N GLY A 99 -4.46 -33.83 -6.45
CA GLY A 99 -3.35 -33.09 -5.84
C GLY A 99 -3.57 -31.58 -5.73
N SER A 100 -2.61 -30.88 -5.11
CA SER A 100 -2.68 -29.42 -4.90
C SER A 100 -2.83 -28.62 -6.21
N PHE A 101 -2.04 -28.95 -7.23
CA PHE A 101 -2.10 -28.26 -8.52
C PHE A 101 -3.29 -28.71 -9.39
N ASP A 102 -3.88 -29.88 -9.09
CA ASP A 102 -5.12 -30.33 -9.72
C ASP A 102 -6.31 -29.50 -9.17
N LEU A 103 -6.35 -29.26 -7.85
CA LEU A 103 -7.32 -28.33 -7.25
C LEU A 103 -7.16 -26.90 -7.77
N LEU A 104 -5.93 -26.38 -7.83
CA LEU A 104 -5.68 -25.02 -8.32
C LEU A 104 -6.18 -24.88 -9.77
N ALA A 105 -5.88 -25.84 -10.64
CA ALA A 105 -6.36 -25.83 -12.02
C ALA A 105 -7.90 -25.88 -12.08
N ALA A 106 -8.55 -26.73 -11.27
CA ALA A 106 -10.00 -26.84 -11.23
C ALA A 106 -10.70 -25.60 -10.64
N LEU A 107 -9.99 -24.80 -9.85
CA LEU A 107 -10.45 -23.50 -9.36
C LEU A 107 -10.12 -22.34 -10.32
N ASP A 108 -9.61 -22.61 -11.53
CA ASP A 108 -9.14 -21.61 -12.49
C ASP A 108 -7.97 -20.73 -11.98
N VAL A 109 -7.18 -21.25 -11.05
CA VAL A 109 -5.96 -20.58 -10.59
C VAL A 109 -4.83 -20.81 -11.61
N PRO A 110 -4.14 -19.76 -12.08
CA PRO A 110 -3.07 -19.93 -13.06
C PRO A 110 -1.85 -20.64 -12.42
N THR A 111 -1.47 -21.78 -12.99
CA THR A 111 -0.41 -22.66 -12.47
C THR A 111 0.89 -22.61 -13.29
N ASN A 112 0.83 -22.24 -14.57
CA ASN A 112 2.00 -22.11 -15.44
C ASN A 112 2.40 -20.64 -15.57
N LEU A 113 3.08 -20.13 -14.55
CA LEU A 113 3.50 -18.74 -14.44
C LEU A 113 5.02 -18.62 -14.53
N SER A 114 5.48 -17.56 -15.19
CA SER A 114 6.90 -17.19 -15.17
C SER A 114 7.33 -16.70 -13.78
N THR A 115 8.65 -16.73 -13.53
CA THR A 115 9.27 -16.20 -12.32
C THR A 115 8.88 -14.74 -12.03
N GLY A 116 8.81 -13.90 -13.07
CA GLY A 116 8.33 -12.52 -12.96
C GLY A 116 6.87 -12.42 -12.52
N GLU A 117 5.99 -13.25 -13.09
CA GLU A 117 4.57 -13.27 -12.71
C GLU A 117 4.32 -13.75 -11.29
N LEU A 118 5.06 -14.78 -10.85
CA LEU A 118 4.98 -15.28 -9.48
C LEU A 118 5.36 -14.18 -8.47
N GLN A 119 6.42 -13.41 -8.75
CA GLN A 119 6.83 -12.29 -7.90
C GLN A 119 5.79 -11.17 -7.86
N LEU A 120 5.21 -10.82 -9.02
CA LEU A 120 4.17 -9.79 -9.09
C LEU A 120 2.92 -10.22 -8.32
N ARG A 121 2.45 -11.45 -8.50
CA ARG A 121 1.28 -11.99 -7.79
C ARG A 121 1.52 -12.10 -6.29
N PHE A 122 2.71 -12.53 -5.88
CA PHE A 122 3.11 -12.56 -4.48
C PHE A 122 3.09 -11.17 -3.85
N ARG A 123 3.56 -10.15 -4.58
CA ARG A 123 3.47 -8.75 -4.13
C ARG A 123 2.07 -8.16 -4.19
N GLU A 124 1.08 -8.82 -4.77
CA GLU A 124 -0.30 -8.33 -4.73
C GLU A 124 -1.11 -9.10 -3.68
N ASN A 125 -0.77 -10.37 -3.42
CA ASN A 125 -1.63 -11.28 -2.69
C ASN A 125 -0.97 -11.96 -1.48
N ASP A 126 0.31 -11.69 -1.17
CA ASP A 126 1.08 -12.44 -0.16
C ASP A 126 1.13 -13.96 -0.44
N LEU A 127 0.91 -14.35 -1.70
CA LEU A 127 0.73 -15.74 -2.11
C LEU A 127 1.42 -16.01 -3.44
N ALA A 128 2.11 -17.14 -3.53
CA ALA A 128 2.57 -17.74 -4.77
C ALA A 128 2.46 -19.26 -4.70
N PHE A 129 2.01 -19.87 -5.79
CA PHE A 129 2.03 -21.32 -5.95
C PHE A 129 3.21 -21.72 -6.83
N LEU A 130 4.18 -22.44 -6.28
CA LEU A 130 5.39 -22.86 -6.97
C LEU A 130 5.21 -24.29 -7.51
N TYR A 131 5.11 -24.42 -8.84
CA TYR A 131 4.92 -25.72 -9.46
C TYR A 131 6.21 -26.52 -9.51
N ALA A 132 6.26 -27.67 -8.84
CA ALA A 132 7.48 -28.47 -8.69
C ALA A 132 8.14 -28.82 -10.04
N ARG A 133 7.35 -29.11 -11.09
CA ARG A 133 7.89 -29.48 -12.41
C ARG A 133 8.60 -28.33 -13.11
N SER A 134 8.23 -27.08 -12.81
CA SER A 134 8.86 -25.88 -13.39
C SER A 134 10.24 -25.62 -12.80
N PHE A 135 10.45 -25.97 -11.52
CA PHE A 135 11.70 -25.68 -10.81
C PHE A 135 12.63 -26.89 -10.67
N HIS A 136 12.09 -28.11 -10.78
CA HIS A 136 12.88 -29.34 -10.67
C HIS A 136 12.74 -30.23 -11.92
N PRO A 137 13.06 -29.72 -13.14
CA PRO A 137 12.87 -30.48 -14.38
C PRO A 137 13.70 -31.78 -14.42
N ILE A 138 14.84 -31.80 -13.71
CA ILE A 138 15.70 -32.97 -13.59
C ILE A 138 15.04 -34.15 -12.86
N MET A 139 13.94 -33.92 -12.13
CA MET A 139 13.21 -34.99 -11.44
C MET A 139 12.56 -35.99 -12.40
N ARG A 140 12.40 -35.63 -13.68
CA ARG A 140 11.89 -36.53 -14.73
C ARG A 140 12.76 -37.78 -14.92
N HIS A 141 14.08 -37.68 -14.67
CA HIS A 141 15.01 -38.80 -14.83
C HIS A 141 14.74 -39.94 -13.83
N PHE A 142 14.12 -39.62 -12.69
CA PHE A 142 13.78 -40.58 -11.64
C PHE A 142 12.34 -41.09 -11.74
N ALA A 143 11.53 -40.59 -12.69
CA ALA A 143 10.14 -41.03 -12.82
C ALA A 143 10.00 -42.53 -13.16
N PRO A 144 10.82 -43.13 -14.06
CA PRO A 144 10.71 -44.55 -14.38
C PRO A 144 10.94 -45.47 -13.17
N VAL A 145 12.04 -45.27 -12.43
CA VAL A 145 12.36 -46.11 -11.26
C VAL A 145 11.32 -45.98 -10.16
N ARG A 146 10.75 -44.78 -9.97
CA ARG A 146 9.69 -44.55 -9.00
C ARG A 146 8.38 -45.25 -9.37
N ALA A 147 8.06 -45.32 -10.65
CA ALA A 147 6.89 -46.05 -11.13
C ALA A 147 7.05 -47.56 -10.89
N GLU A 148 8.24 -48.11 -11.17
CA GLU A 148 8.49 -49.55 -11.03
C GLU A 148 8.52 -50.01 -9.56
N LEU A 149 9.12 -49.22 -8.66
CA LEU A 149 9.23 -49.58 -7.24
C LEU A 149 7.88 -49.61 -6.52
N SER A 150 6.93 -48.75 -6.91
CA SER A 150 5.56 -48.67 -6.35
C SER A 150 5.48 -48.66 -4.80
N LYS A 151 6.57 -48.26 -4.12
CA LYS A 151 6.67 -48.12 -2.66
C LYS A 151 7.31 -46.76 -2.28
N PRO A 152 7.06 -46.23 -1.07
CA PRO A 152 7.72 -45.01 -0.61
C PRO A 152 9.25 -45.16 -0.62
N THR A 153 9.93 -44.10 -1.06
CA THR A 153 11.40 -44.03 -1.15
C THR A 153 11.89 -42.68 -0.63
N PHE A 154 13.21 -42.47 -0.72
CA PHE A 154 13.93 -41.25 -0.41
C PHE A 154 13.26 -40.01 -1.03
N PHE A 155 12.69 -40.15 -2.23
CA PHE A 155 12.00 -39.06 -2.93
C PHE A 155 10.75 -38.55 -2.22
N ASN A 156 10.09 -39.37 -1.39
CA ASN A 156 8.89 -38.97 -0.64
C ASN A 156 9.21 -37.95 0.45
N ILE A 157 10.33 -38.11 1.15
CA ILE A 157 10.77 -37.18 2.20
C ILE A 157 11.62 -36.03 1.65
N LEU A 158 12.24 -36.22 0.48
CA LEU A 158 12.99 -35.18 -0.23
C LEU A 158 12.09 -34.06 -0.75
N GLY A 159 10.94 -34.41 -1.35
CA GLY A 159 10.06 -33.45 -2.04
C GLY A 159 9.69 -32.21 -1.21
N PRO A 160 9.22 -32.35 0.02
CA PRO A 160 8.92 -31.20 0.88
C PRO A 160 10.09 -30.26 1.14
N LEU A 161 11.32 -30.77 1.24
CA LEU A 161 12.51 -29.94 1.48
C LEU A 161 12.98 -29.17 0.24
N LEU A 162 12.45 -29.49 -0.94
CA LEU A 162 12.83 -28.90 -2.23
C LEU A 162 12.06 -27.62 -2.60
N SER A 163 11.52 -26.89 -1.63
CA SER A 163 10.91 -25.57 -1.91
C SER A 163 11.88 -24.68 -2.70
N PRO A 164 11.52 -24.18 -3.91
CA PRO A 164 12.45 -23.47 -4.80
C PRO A 164 13.08 -22.22 -4.16
N ILE A 165 12.34 -21.54 -3.29
CA ILE A 165 12.79 -20.34 -2.59
C ILE A 165 13.68 -20.63 -1.37
N ASN A 166 14.03 -21.90 -1.13
CA ASN A 166 14.72 -22.34 0.08
C ASN A 166 14.05 -21.79 1.35
N ALA A 167 12.72 -21.97 1.45
CA ALA A 167 11.90 -21.41 2.51
C ALA A 167 12.54 -21.64 3.88
N LYS A 168 12.79 -20.54 4.62
CA LYS A 168 13.45 -20.56 5.93
C LYS A 168 12.52 -20.99 7.06
N LYS A 169 11.22 -20.72 6.88
CA LYS A 169 10.14 -21.16 7.74
C LYS A 169 9.22 -22.12 6.98
N GLN A 170 8.96 -23.31 7.52
CA GLN A 170 8.17 -24.32 6.82
C GLN A 170 7.36 -25.23 7.75
N ILE A 171 6.17 -25.66 7.33
CA ILE A 171 5.48 -26.83 7.89
C ILE A 171 5.53 -27.98 6.90
N ILE A 172 5.94 -29.16 7.38
CA ILE A 172 6.04 -30.39 6.60
C ILE A 172 5.22 -31.49 7.26
N GLY A 173 4.17 -31.94 6.57
CA GLY A 173 3.39 -33.08 7.02
C GLY A 173 3.89 -34.42 6.48
N THR A 174 3.86 -35.47 7.30
CA THR A 174 4.22 -36.84 6.91
C THR A 174 3.38 -37.87 7.64
N SER A 175 3.03 -38.96 6.96
CA SER A 175 2.25 -40.07 7.52
C SER A 175 3.05 -41.00 8.44
N ASN A 176 4.35 -40.75 8.62
CA ASN A 176 5.25 -41.59 9.41
C ASN A 176 6.15 -40.72 10.32
N ILE A 177 6.23 -41.10 11.60
CA ILE A 177 6.95 -40.38 12.65
C ILE A 177 8.48 -40.42 12.43
N GLU A 178 9.03 -41.55 12.01
CA GLU A 178 10.47 -41.67 11.73
C GLU A 178 10.88 -40.80 10.54
N ASN A 179 10.02 -40.71 9.52
CA ASN A 179 10.22 -39.75 8.43
C ASN A 179 10.20 -38.31 8.92
N ALA A 180 9.33 -37.96 9.89
CA ALA A 180 9.30 -36.62 10.47
C ALA A 180 10.62 -36.27 11.17
N LYS A 181 11.19 -37.23 11.91
CA LYS A 181 12.50 -37.10 12.56
C LYS A 181 13.63 -36.91 11.54
N ILE A 182 13.64 -37.68 10.45
CA ILE A 182 14.66 -37.53 9.40
C ILE A 182 14.54 -36.16 8.72
N ILE A 183 13.31 -35.73 8.40
CA ILE A 183 13.04 -34.43 7.77
C ILE A 183 13.51 -33.28 8.67
N ILE A 184 13.21 -33.31 9.97
CA ILE A 184 13.53 -32.19 10.86
C ILE A 184 15.05 -32.07 11.11
N GLU A 185 15.76 -33.20 11.21
CA GLU A 185 17.22 -33.21 11.31
C GLU A 185 17.86 -32.75 9.99
N ALA A 186 17.33 -33.16 8.85
CA ALA A 186 17.82 -32.65 7.55
C ALA A 186 17.57 -31.15 7.39
N ALA A 187 16.43 -30.63 7.87
CA ALA A 187 16.16 -29.20 7.88
C ALA A 187 17.17 -28.42 8.73
N LYS A 188 17.61 -28.99 9.87
CA LYS A 188 18.66 -28.42 10.71
C LYS A 188 20.01 -28.39 9.98
N GLU A 189 20.39 -29.49 9.33
CA GLU A 189 21.60 -29.58 8.50
C GLU A 189 21.58 -28.57 7.32
N LEU A 190 20.40 -28.29 6.77
CA LEU A 190 20.20 -27.30 5.72
C LEU A 190 20.25 -25.84 6.21
N GLY A 191 20.38 -25.60 7.51
CA GLY A 191 20.41 -24.26 8.09
C GLY A 191 19.10 -23.52 7.90
N LYS A 192 17.97 -24.23 8.06
CA LYS A 192 16.62 -23.63 8.11
C LYS A 192 16.43 -22.93 9.46
N ASP A 193 15.66 -21.84 9.48
CA ASP A 193 15.51 -21.01 10.68
C ASP A 193 14.47 -21.62 11.64
N ARG A 194 13.31 -22.02 11.09
CA ARG A 194 12.25 -22.68 11.87
C ARG A 194 11.45 -23.66 11.01
N VAL A 195 11.38 -24.94 11.39
CA VAL A 195 10.60 -25.94 10.64
C VAL A 195 9.76 -26.73 11.62
N ILE A 196 8.53 -27.05 11.25
CA ILE A 196 7.65 -27.92 12.04
C ILE A 196 7.27 -29.12 11.18
N ALA A 197 7.69 -30.32 11.59
CA ALA A 197 7.26 -31.57 10.99
C ALA A 197 6.12 -32.18 11.82
N VAL A 198 5.04 -32.62 11.17
CA VAL A 198 3.85 -33.17 11.86
C VAL A 198 3.42 -34.54 11.33
N THR A 199 2.92 -35.39 12.24
CA THR A 199 2.29 -36.69 11.92
C THR A 199 1.05 -36.90 12.79
N GLY A 200 -0.13 -36.94 12.16
CA GLY A 200 -1.37 -37.30 12.82
C GLY A 200 -1.39 -38.78 13.24
N CYS A 201 -2.02 -39.09 14.37
CA CYS A 201 -2.12 -40.47 14.88
C CYS A 201 -2.85 -41.44 13.95
N ASP A 202 -3.68 -40.92 13.05
CA ASP A 202 -4.42 -41.62 12.01
C ASP A 202 -3.63 -41.78 10.71
N GLY A 203 -2.36 -41.38 10.68
CA GLY A 203 -1.50 -41.40 9.50
C GLY A 203 -1.72 -40.20 8.57
N LEU A 204 -2.50 -39.20 8.98
CA LEU A 204 -2.63 -37.95 8.24
C LEU A 204 -1.30 -37.17 8.24
N ASP A 205 -0.93 -36.65 7.08
CA ASP A 205 0.24 -35.79 6.86
C ASP A 205 -0.11 -34.31 7.05
N ASP A 206 -0.89 -34.02 8.09
CA ASP A 206 -1.32 -32.69 8.55
C ASP A 206 -1.56 -32.79 10.07
N VAL A 207 -1.84 -31.68 10.75
CA VAL A 207 -2.47 -31.73 12.07
C VAL A 207 -3.84 -32.40 11.94
N THR A 208 -4.10 -33.44 12.74
CA THR A 208 -5.38 -34.18 12.71
C THR A 208 -6.38 -33.68 13.75
N LEU A 209 -7.67 -33.95 13.50
CA LEU A 209 -8.74 -33.81 14.49
C LEU A 209 -9.08 -35.12 15.20
N SER A 210 -8.56 -36.26 14.75
CA SER A 210 -8.90 -37.59 15.28
C SER A 210 -8.32 -37.85 16.67
N GLY A 211 -7.26 -37.14 17.04
CA GLY A 211 -6.52 -37.36 18.29
C GLY A 211 -5.15 -36.68 18.28
N PRO A 212 -4.14 -37.28 18.93
CA PRO A 212 -2.80 -36.73 19.02
C PRO A 212 -2.14 -36.51 17.65
N THR A 213 -1.42 -35.39 17.51
CA THR A 213 -0.48 -35.11 16.42
C THR A 213 0.91 -35.03 17.02
N ASN A 214 1.84 -35.84 16.52
CA ASN A 214 3.26 -35.75 16.89
C ASN A 214 3.90 -34.58 16.15
N VAL A 215 4.64 -33.75 16.87
CA VAL A 215 5.27 -32.53 16.35
C VAL A 215 6.75 -32.53 16.66
N PHE A 216 7.55 -32.30 15.62
CA PHE A 216 8.98 -32.07 15.71
C PHE A 216 9.28 -30.67 15.20
N GLU A 217 9.68 -29.77 16.10
CA GLU A 217 9.91 -28.37 15.78
C GLU A 217 11.38 -28.01 15.90
N LEU A 218 11.99 -27.61 14.79
CA LEU A 218 13.27 -26.93 14.74
C LEU A 218 13.02 -25.44 14.97
N LYS A 219 13.63 -24.85 16.02
CA LYS A 219 13.65 -23.41 16.27
C LYS A 219 15.00 -23.05 16.91
N ASP A 220 15.67 -22.02 16.38
CA ASP A 220 16.96 -21.54 16.89
C ASP A 220 18.03 -22.65 16.99
N GLY A 221 18.08 -23.53 15.98
CA GLY A 221 19.02 -24.66 15.91
C GLY A 221 18.72 -25.82 16.86
N ARG A 222 17.64 -25.75 17.65
CA ARG A 222 17.22 -26.80 18.58
C ARG A 222 15.95 -27.48 18.08
N ILE A 223 15.90 -28.79 18.23
CA ILE A 223 14.72 -29.59 17.90
C ILE A 223 13.98 -29.89 19.20
N LYS A 224 12.68 -29.59 19.23
CA LYS A 224 11.78 -29.90 20.33
C LYS A 224 10.71 -30.86 19.81
N GLU A 225 10.47 -31.92 20.56
CA GLU A 225 9.37 -32.85 20.34
C GLU A 225 8.24 -32.56 21.32
N TYR A 226 7.01 -32.55 20.81
CA TYR A 226 5.80 -32.43 21.63
C TYR A 226 4.59 -33.00 20.89
N ILE A 227 3.48 -33.13 21.62
CA ILE A 227 2.21 -33.61 21.11
C ILE A 227 1.22 -32.45 21.12
N LEU A 228 0.47 -32.32 20.03
CA LEU A 228 -0.71 -31.45 19.96
C LEU A 228 -1.97 -32.30 19.91
N GLU A 229 -3.00 -31.88 20.64
CA GLU A 229 -4.33 -32.46 20.60
C GLU A 229 -5.35 -31.42 20.08
N PRO A 230 -6.52 -31.86 19.57
CA PRO A 230 -7.56 -30.94 19.08
C PRO A 230 -7.95 -29.87 20.13
N LYS A 231 -7.92 -30.22 21.42
CA LYS A 231 -8.24 -29.32 22.54
C LYS A 231 -7.27 -28.14 22.67
N ASP A 232 -6.04 -28.26 22.18
CA ASP A 232 -5.03 -27.20 22.24
C ASP A 232 -5.36 -26.04 21.30
N PHE A 233 -6.11 -26.32 20.22
CA PHE A 233 -6.70 -25.32 19.33
C PHE A 233 -8.10 -24.87 19.79
N GLY A 234 -8.63 -25.47 20.86
CA GLY A 234 -9.98 -25.19 21.36
C GLY A 234 -11.10 -25.90 20.59
N VAL A 235 -10.76 -26.97 19.85
CA VAL A 235 -11.74 -27.79 19.13
C VAL A 235 -11.88 -29.17 19.76
N LYS A 236 -13.03 -29.82 19.53
CA LYS A 236 -13.27 -31.19 20.01
C LYS A 236 -12.71 -32.22 19.00
N PRO A 237 -12.21 -33.37 19.48
CA PRO A 237 -11.83 -34.46 18.60
C PRO A 237 -13.05 -34.96 17.81
N ILE A 238 -12.81 -35.42 16.59
CA ILE A 238 -13.84 -36.09 15.78
C ILE A 238 -14.06 -37.52 16.26
N LYS A 239 -15.24 -38.09 15.96
CA LYS A 239 -15.57 -39.47 16.30
C LYS A 239 -15.13 -40.44 15.21
N SER A 240 -15.09 -39.98 13.96
CA SER A 240 -14.70 -40.78 12.79
C SER A 240 -13.89 -39.96 11.80
N PHE A 241 -12.86 -40.57 11.19
CA PHE A 241 -12.06 -39.96 10.13
C PHE A 241 -12.91 -39.52 8.91
N THR A 242 -14.04 -40.19 8.67
CA THR A 242 -14.99 -39.84 7.59
C THR A 242 -15.56 -38.42 7.71
N GLU A 243 -15.56 -37.82 8.91
CA GLU A 243 -16.00 -36.43 9.11
C GLU A 243 -15.11 -35.43 8.38
N ILE A 244 -13.82 -35.76 8.22
CA ILE A 244 -12.79 -34.91 7.59
C ILE A 244 -12.25 -35.47 6.27
N SER A 245 -12.76 -36.63 5.81
CA SER A 245 -12.32 -37.25 4.57
C SER A 245 -12.69 -36.42 3.35
N GLY A 246 -11.81 -36.44 2.34
CA GLY A 246 -12.11 -35.91 1.01
C GLY A 246 -13.05 -36.80 0.22
N GLY A 247 -13.29 -36.43 -1.03
CA GLY A 247 -14.13 -37.19 -1.97
C GLY A 247 -13.50 -37.31 -3.35
N SER A 248 -14.36 -37.43 -4.37
CA SER A 248 -13.96 -37.29 -5.77
C SER A 248 -13.29 -35.92 -6.04
N ALA A 249 -12.68 -35.77 -7.22
CA ALA A 249 -12.11 -34.50 -7.65
C ALA A 249 -13.13 -33.35 -7.54
N ASP A 250 -14.33 -33.55 -8.11
CA ASP A 250 -15.41 -32.55 -8.10
C ASP A 250 -15.88 -32.23 -6.67
N GLN A 251 -16.02 -33.26 -5.82
CA GLN A 251 -16.38 -33.07 -4.41
C GLN A 251 -15.31 -32.26 -3.66
N ASN A 252 -14.03 -32.52 -3.89
CA ASN A 252 -12.95 -31.77 -3.25
C ASN A 252 -12.90 -30.30 -3.72
N VAL A 253 -13.23 -30.03 -5.00
CA VAL A 253 -13.37 -28.66 -5.51
C VAL A 253 -14.54 -27.94 -4.84
N GLU A 254 -15.70 -28.60 -4.74
CA GLU A 254 -16.89 -28.04 -4.07
C GLU A 254 -16.61 -27.75 -2.59
N ILE A 255 -15.99 -28.70 -1.88
CA ILE A 255 -15.57 -28.54 -0.49
C ILE A 255 -14.62 -27.34 -0.35
N ALA A 256 -13.56 -27.27 -1.16
CA ALA A 256 -12.59 -26.19 -1.08
C ALA A 256 -13.24 -24.82 -1.31
N LEU A 257 -14.11 -24.71 -2.32
CA LEU A 257 -14.84 -23.48 -2.63
C LEU A 257 -15.82 -23.10 -1.52
N SER A 258 -16.56 -24.06 -0.97
CA SER A 258 -17.50 -23.85 0.14
C SER A 258 -16.78 -23.39 1.42
N ILE A 259 -15.62 -23.99 1.73
CA ILE A 259 -14.78 -23.55 2.85
C ILE A 259 -14.31 -22.12 2.62
N LEU A 260 -13.69 -21.81 1.47
CA LEU A 260 -13.14 -20.47 1.18
C LEU A 260 -14.21 -19.37 1.23
N LYS A 261 -15.44 -19.66 0.78
CA LYS A 261 -16.61 -18.77 0.88
C LYS A 261 -17.17 -18.62 2.31
N GLY A 262 -16.64 -19.37 3.27
CA GLY A 262 -17.13 -19.41 4.66
C GLY A 262 -18.47 -20.12 4.85
N GLN A 263 -18.91 -20.89 3.84
CA GLN A 263 -20.20 -21.57 3.78
C GLN A 263 -20.16 -22.96 4.44
N ASP A 264 -19.03 -23.68 4.35
CA ASP A 264 -18.87 -24.99 4.98
C ASP A 264 -18.77 -24.88 6.51
N LYS A 265 -19.69 -25.54 7.22
CA LYS A 265 -19.72 -25.62 8.69
C LYS A 265 -19.34 -27.00 9.23
N SER A 266 -18.76 -27.85 8.39
CA SER A 266 -18.38 -29.22 8.77
C SER A 266 -17.05 -29.26 9.53
N ARG A 267 -16.65 -30.46 9.97
CA ARG A 267 -15.34 -30.67 10.62
C ARG A 267 -14.15 -30.46 9.65
N LYS A 268 -14.40 -30.43 8.33
CA LYS A 268 -13.39 -30.12 7.30
C LYS A 268 -12.87 -28.70 7.42
N THR A 269 -13.76 -27.74 7.73
CA THR A 269 -13.36 -26.36 8.04
C THR A 269 -12.42 -26.33 9.25
N ASP A 270 -12.78 -27.01 10.34
CA ASP A 270 -11.91 -27.07 11.53
C ASP A 270 -10.52 -27.64 11.22
N LEU A 271 -10.43 -28.65 10.33
CA LEU A 271 -9.15 -29.23 9.90
C LEU A 271 -8.25 -28.19 9.20
N VAL A 272 -8.83 -27.38 8.30
CA VAL A 272 -8.12 -26.28 7.65
C VAL A 272 -7.70 -25.22 8.68
N LEU A 273 -8.56 -24.91 9.65
CA LEU A 273 -8.30 -23.88 10.64
C LEU A 273 -7.19 -24.26 11.63
N VAL A 274 -7.11 -25.52 12.09
CA VAL A 274 -6.01 -25.96 12.99
C VAL A 274 -4.66 -25.95 12.29
N ASN A 275 -4.61 -26.34 11.00
CA ASN A 275 -3.37 -26.29 10.22
C ASN A 275 -2.96 -24.84 9.90
N THR A 276 -3.93 -23.97 9.62
CA THR A 276 -3.71 -22.51 9.48
C THR A 276 -3.19 -21.92 10.79
N ALA A 277 -3.74 -22.34 11.94
CA ALA A 277 -3.33 -21.89 13.26
C ALA A 277 -1.87 -22.28 13.58
N LEU A 278 -1.46 -23.50 13.22
CA LEU A 278 -0.06 -23.93 13.37
C LEU A 278 0.89 -23.08 12.50
N ALA A 279 0.46 -22.71 11.28
CA ALA A 279 1.23 -21.81 10.43
C ALA A 279 1.34 -20.38 10.99
N LEU A 280 0.30 -19.88 11.66
CA LEU A 280 0.36 -18.60 12.38
C LEU A 280 1.34 -18.66 13.56
N HIS A 281 1.40 -19.80 14.25
CA HIS A 281 2.37 -20.05 15.30
C HIS A 281 3.81 -20.08 14.76
N LEU A 282 4.06 -20.76 13.62
CA LEU A 282 5.36 -20.81 12.94
C LEU A 282 5.93 -19.41 12.65
N VAL A 283 5.07 -18.46 12.27
CA VAL A 283 5.49 -17.09 11.93
C VAL A 283 5.47 -16.13 13.11
N ASP A 284 5.32 -16.65 14.33
CA ASP A 284 5.32 -15.88 15.58
C ASP A 284 4.21 -14.81 15.61
N LYS A 285 3.07 -15.08 14.94
CA LYS A 285 1.90 -14.17 14.96
C LYS A 285 1.21 -14.20 16.32
N THR A 286 1.21 -15.38 16.97
CA THR A 286 0.72 -15.60 18.33
C THR A 286 1.24 -16.96 18.85
N ASP A 287 1.51 -17.05 20.15
CA ASP A 287 1.90 -18.31 20.79
C ASP A 287 0.70 -19.12 21.32
N ASP A 288 -0.50 -18.52 21.38
CA ASP A 288 -1.73 -19.21 21.77
C ASP A 288 -2.43 -19.80 20.54
N LEU A 289 -2.39 -21.14 20.40
CA LEU A 289 -3.03 -21.87 19.31
C LEU A 289 -4.55 -21.69 19.25
N LYS A 290 -5.22 -21.44 20.39
CA LYS A 290 -6.66 -21.12 20.42
C LYS A 290 -6.92 -19.75 19.82
N ASN A 291 -6.05 -18.79 20.10
CA ASN A 291 -6.12 -17.47 19.49
C ASN A 291 -5.84 -17.54 17.99
N ALA A 292 -4.80 -18.28 17.58
CA ALA A 292 -4.47 -18.52 16.17
C ALA A 292 -5.66 -19.13 15.40
N TYR A 293 -6.33 -20.12 16.00
CA TYR A 293 -7.56 -20.71 15.45
C TYR A 293 -8.67 -19.68 15.25
N ARG A 294 -8.92 -18.82 16.26
CA ARG A 294 -9.92 -17.75 16.17
C ARG A 294 -9.59 -16.76 15.06
N MET A 295 -8.32 -16.38 14.90
CA MET A 295 -7.88 -15.49 13.81
C MET A 295 -8.17 -16.10 12.43
N ALA A 296 -7.81 -17.37 12.24
CA ALA A 296 -8.09 -18.10 11.01
C ALA A 296 -9.61 -18.17 10.72
N LYS A 297 -10.41 -18.45 11.76
CA LYS A 297 -11.86 -18.51 11.66
C LYS A 297 -12.48 -17.16 11.27
N GLN A 298 -12.04 -16.07 11.91
CA GLN A 298 -12.52 -14.72 11.60
C GLN A 298 -12.22 -14.31 10.15
N VAL A 299 -11.03 -14.63 9.64
CA VAL A 299 -10.69 -14.33 8.23
C VAL A 299 -11.60 -15.11 7.27
N LEU A 300 -11.90 -16.37 7.59
CA LEU A 300 -12.79 -17.21 6.80
C LEU A 300 -14.23 -16.67 6.79
N GLU A 301 -14.76 -16.32 7.97
CA GLU A 301 -16.11 -15.77 8.14
C GLU A 301 -16.28 -14.41 7.48
N SER A 302 -15.20 -13.62 7.37
CA SER A 302 -15.20 -12.34 6.67
C SER A 302 -15.16 -12.43 5.15
N GLN A 303 -15.15 -13.64 4.58
CA GLN A 303 -15.01 -13.93 3.14
C GLN A 303 -13.68 -13.47 2.49
N LYS A 304 -12.76 -12.86 3.24
CA LYS A 304 -11.45 -12.44 2.74
C LYS A 304 -10.63 -13.56 2.11
N ALA A 305 -10.77 -14.80 2.59
CA ALA A 305 -10.10 -15.95 1.98
C ALA A 305 -10.58 -16.21 0.54
N TYR A 306 -11.88 -16.02 0.27
CA TYR A 306 -12.45 -16.13 -1.08
C TYR A 306 -12.06 -14.93 -1.96
N GLU A 307 -12.04 -13.71 -1.40
CA GLU A 307 -11.53 -12.53 -2.10
C GLU A 307 -10.07 -12.73 -2.55
N THR A 308 -9.20 -13.26 -1.68
CA THR A 308 -7.81 -13.60 -2.02
C THR A 308 -7.74 -14.61 -3.18
N LEU A 309 -8.62 -15.62 -3.20
CA LEU A 309 -8.69 -16.56 -4.33
C LEU A 309 -9.04 -15.83 -5.63
N GLU A 310 -10.11 -15.04 -5.63
CA GLU A 310 -10.59 -14.33 -6.83
C GLU A 310 -9.59 -13.28 -7.32
N ASP A 311 -8.92 -12.56 -6.41
CA ASP A 311 -7.88 -11.61 -6.75
C ASP A 311 -6.64 -12.30 -7.31
N TYR A 312 -6.26 -13.46 -6.75
CA TYR A 312 -5.16 -14.27 -7.29
C TYR A 312 -5.46 -14.84 -8.68
N LYS A 313 -6.72 -15.05 -9.07
CA LYS A 313 -7.07 -15.45 -10.46
C LYS A 313 -6.85 -14.32 -11.46
N LYS A 314 -7.17 -13.09 -11.08
CA LYS A 314 -7.06 -11.92 -11.97
C LYS A 314 -5.61 -11.72 -12.42
N PRO A 315 -5.33 -11.31 -13.67
CA PRO A 315 -3.97 -10.96 -14.05
C PRO A 315 -3.51 -9.72 -13.27
N SER A 316 -2.28 -9.76 -12.77
CA SER A 316 -1.68 -8.68 -11.99
C SER A 316 -1.90 -7.32 -12.65
N VAL A 317 -2.45 -6.36 -11.88
CA VAL A 317 -2.68 -4.99 -12.36
C VAL A 317 -1.34 -4.37 -12.72
N LEU A 318 -0.32 -4.62 -11.89
CA LEU A 318 1.03 -4.14 -12.12
C LEU A 318 1.60 -4.72 -13.43
N LYS A 319 1.38 -6.01 -13.70
CA LYS A 319 1.76 -6.62 -14.99
C LYS A 319 1.06 -5.96 -16.16
N LYS A 320 -0.26 -5.73 -16.08
CA LYS A 320 -1.03 -5.09 -17.17
C LYS A 320 -0.52 -3.69 -17.48
N ILE A 321 -0.17 -2.93 -16.44
CA ILE A 321 0.45 -1.62 -16.58
C ILE A 321 1.80 -1.76 -17.29
N ILE A 322 2.70 -2.60 -16.77
CA ILE A 322 4.04 -2.83 -17.36
C ILE A 322 3.95 -3.27 -18.82
N ASP A 323 3.07 -4.22 -19.15
CA ASP A 323 2.90 -4.75 -20.51
C ASP A 323 2.36 -3.70 -21.48
N GLN A 324 1.50 -2.79 -21.01
CA GLN A 324 1.05 -1.66 -21.82
C GLN A 324 2.17 -0.63 -21.99
N THR A 325 2.90 -0.36 -20.91
CA THR A 325 4.03 0.56 -20.92
C THR A 325 5.11 0.11 -21.91
N LYS A 326 5.39 -1.19 -22.01
CA LYS A 326 6.30 -1.78 -23.03
C LYS A 326 5.85 -1.55 -24.48
N LYS A 327 4.55 -1.35 -24.72
CA LYS A 327 3.98 -1.19 -26.07
C LYS A 327 3.90 0.28 -26.52
N ARG A 328 4.25 1.23 -25.65
CA ARG A 328 4.15 2.66 -25.96
C ARG A 328 5.25 3.07 -26.93
N ASP A 329 4.86 3.84 -27.95
CA ASP A 329 5.77 4.45 -28.92
C ASP A 329 6.13 5.87 -28.46
N PHE A 330 7.44 6.13 -28.34
CA PHE A 330 7.99 7.41 -27.90
C PHE A 330 8.62 8.22 -29.04
N SER A 331 8.61 7.71 -30.27
CA SER A 331 9.25 8.34 -31.44
C SER A 331 8.72 9.75 -31.76
N LYS A 332 7.50 10.06 -31.32
CA LYS A 332 6.82 11.34 -31.60
C LYS A 332 7.08 12.44 -30.57
N ILE A 333 7.80 12.15 -29.49
CA ILE A 333 8.06 13.13 -28.43
C ILE A 333 9.15 14.10 -28.90
N LYS A 334 8.77 15.38 -29.02
CA LYS A 334 9.69 16.45 -29.41
C LYS A 334 10.70 16.69 -28.30
N SER A 335 11.94 16.99 -28.67
CA SER A 335 12.99 17.32 -27.70
C SER A 335 12.92 18.79 -27.30
N LEU A 336 12.48 19.05 -26.08
CA LEU A 336 12.60 20.35 -25.43
C LEU A 336 14.00 20.47 -24.83
N THR A 337 14.65 21.62 -25.08
CA THR A 337 15.94 21.95 -24.46
C THR A 337 15.70 22.87 -23.28
N HIS A 338 15.94 22.39 -22.05
CA HIS A 338 15.93 23.23 -20.85
C HIS A 338 17.01 22.81 -19.86
N LYS A 339 17.35 23.71 -18.93
CA LYS A 339 18.28 23.41 -17.83
C LYS A 339 17.50 22.78 -16.67
N PRO A 340 17.82 21.56 -16.23
CA PRO A 340 17.08 20.89 -15.18
C PRO A 340 17.09 21.64 -13.85
N ILE A 341 15.93 21.74 -13.21
CA ILE A 341 15.74 22.43 -11.94
C ILE A 341 15.84 21.44 -10.80
N LYS A 342 16.67 21.75 -9.80
CA LYS A 342 16.90 20.83 -8.67
C LYS A 342 15.84 20.94 -7.59
N TYR A 343 15.17 19.84 -7.30
CA TYR A 343 14.37 19.67 -6.08
C TYR A 343 15.27 19.61 -4.84
N LYS A 344 14.84 20.30 -3.79
CA LYS A 344 15.59 20.49 -2.54
C LYS A 344 14.82 20.05 -1.29
N GLY A 345 13.72 19.32 -1.45
CA GLY A 345 12.77 19.03 -0.37
C GLY A 345 11.56 19.97 -0.39
N GLY A 346 10.56 19.68 0.42
CA GLY A 346 9.27 20.39 0.47
C GLY A 346 8.10 19.62 -0.14
N LEU A 347 7.06 20.33 -0.57
CA LEU A 347 5.84 19.72 -1.09
C LEU A 347 5.94 19.49 -2.60
N ILE A 348 5.79 18.24 -3.04
CA ILE A 348 5.58 17.85 -4.44
C ILE A 348 4.06 17.75 -4.65
N ALA A 349 3.48 18.68 -5.41
CA ALA A 349 2.05 18.72 -5.68
C ALA A 349 1.72 17.90 -6.94
N GLU A 350 0.88 16.87 -6.82
CA GLU A 350 0.58 15.92 -7.89
C GLU A 350 -0.70 16.26 -8.65
N ILE A 351 -0.57 16.40 -9.97
CA ILE A 351 -1.68 16.50 -10.92
C ILE A 351 -2.02 15.10 -11.41
N LYS A 352 -3.25 14.64 -11.13
CA LYS A 352 -3.77 13.36 -11.62
C LYS A 352 -5.25 13.43 -11.95
N ARG A 353 -5.64 12.80 -13.06
CA ARG A 353 -7.05 12.71 -13.49
C ARG A 353 -7.74 11.47 -12.92
N LYS A 354 -7.01 10.35 -12.82
CA LYS A 354 -7.51 9.05 -12.39
C LYS A 354 -6.50 8.31 -11.49
N SER A 355 -6.95 7.28 -10.79
CA SER A 355 -6.07 6.26 -10.21
C SER A 355 -6.69 4.86 -10.30
N PRO A 356 -5.90 3.78 -10.17
CA PRO A 356 -6.44 2.41 -10.12
C PRO A 356 -7.47 2.18 -9.02
N SER A 357 -7.35 2.91 -7.90
CA SER A 357 -8.26 2.85 -6.75
C SER A 357 -9.50 3.74 -6.90
N GLU A 358 -9.45 4.75 -7.77
CA GLU A 358 -10.49 5.76 -7.95
C GLU A 358 -10.53 6.19 -9.42
N GLN A 359 -11.44 5.58 -10.18
CA GLN A 359 -11.41 5.62 -11.65
C GLN A 359 -11.67 7.01 -12.26
N ASN A 360 -12.26 7.95 -11.51
CA ASN A 360 -12.48 9.33 -11.94
C ASN A 360 -12.30 10.27 -10.74
N ILE A 361 -11.14 10.94 -10.65
CA ILE A 361 -10.90 11.96 -9.61
C ILE A 361 -11.40 13.32 -10.12
N VAL A 362 -10.94 13.74 -11.30
CA VAL A 362 -11.43 14.92 -12.04
C VAL A 362 -11.28 14.64 -13.55
N SER A 363 -12.37 14.73 -14.33
CA SER A 363 -12.37 14.39 -15.76
C SER A 363 -11.87 15.53 -16.66
N ASP A 364 -12.22 16.78 -16.36
CA ASP A 364 -11.85 17.98 -17.14
C ASP A 364 -11.03 18.95 -16.29
N ILE A 365 -9.71 18.77 -16.31
CA ILE A 365 -8.78 19.69 -15.65
C ILE A 365 -7.89 20.41 -16.66
N ASP A 366 -7.83 21.74 -16.54
CA ASP A 366 -6.77 22.55 -17.13
C ASP A 366 -5.49 22.38 -16.30
N VAL A 367 -4.61 21.50 -16.77
CA VAL A 367 -3.35 21.18 -16.10
C VAL A 367 -2.40 22.38 -15.98
N VAL A 368 -2.47 23.33 -16.91
CA VAL A 368 -1.65 24.53 -16.90
C VAL A 368 -2.13 25.50 -15.81
N ALA A 369 -3.44 25.73 -15.75
CA ALA A 369 -4.02 26.54 -14.68
C ALA A 369 -3.74 25.93 -13.30
N GLN A 370 -3.89 24.61 -13.16
CA GLN A 370 -3.62 23.90 -11.92
C GLN A 370 -2.15 24.01 -11.51
N ALA A 371 -1.22 23.85 -12.46
CA ALA A 371 0.21 23.96 -12.20
C ALA A 371 0.63 25.36 -11.73
N LYS A 372 0.07 26.42 -12.34
CA LYS A 372 0.29 27.81 -11.90
C LYS A 372 -0.24 28.05 -10.49
N ILE A 373 -1.38 27.45 -10.13
CA ILE A 373 -1.91 27.49 -8.75
C ILE A 373 -0.93 26.82 -7.79
N TYR A 374 -0.39 25.65 -8.16
CA TYR A 374 0.57 24.93 -7.31
C TYR A 374 1.86 25.70 -7.10
N GLU A 375 2.43 26.27 -8.17
CA GLU A 375 3.63 27.09 -8.09
C GLU A 375 3.42 28.37 -7.26
N SER A 376 2.35 29.12 -7.52
CA SER A 376 2.06 30.37 -6.78
C SER A 376 1.77 30.14 -5.30
N ALA A 377 1.21 28.97 -4.93
CA ALA A 377 1.08 28.55 -3.55
C ALA A 377 2.39 28.03 -2.92
N GLY A 378 3.44 27.89 -3.74
CA GLY A 378 4.80 27.56 -3.39
C GLY A 378 5.07 26.06 -3.21
N ALA A 379 4.44 25.22 -4.03
CA ALA A 379 4.92 23.85 -4.24
C ALA A 379 6.41 23.86 -4.63
N ALA A 380 7.16 22.89 -4.10
CA ALA A 380 8.58 22.75 -4.37
C ALA A 380 8.87 21.96 -5.66
N ALA A 381 7.91 21.17 -6.13
CA ALA A 381 7.88 20.54 -7.44
C ALA A 381 6.44 20.18 -7.82
N ILE A 382 6.20 19.89 -9.10
CA ILE A 382 4.92 19.40 -9.62
C ILE A 382 5.13 17.97 -10.11
N SER A 383 4.35 17.03 -9.58
CA SER A 383 4.30 15.67 -10.09
C SER A 383 3.20 15.55 -11.14
N VAL A 384 3.54 15.06 -12.33
CA VAL A 384 2.62 14.91 -13.45
C VAL A 384 2.55 13.43 -13.82
N LEU A 385 1.36 12.86 -13.73
CA LEU A 385 1.11 11.50 -14.21
C LEU A 385 1.15 11.50 -15.74
N THR A 386 1.87 10.55 -16.34
CA THR A 386 2.01 10.44 -17.81
C THR A 386 1.51 9.12 -18.39
N GLU A 387 1.00 8.22 -17.54
CA GLU A 387 0.39 6.97 -17.97
C GLU A 387 -1.08 7.19 -18.39
N PRO A 388 -1.44 6.90 -19.66
CA PRO A 388 -2.73 7.30 -20.21
C PRO A 388 -3.92 6.45 -19.75
N LYS A 389 -3.78 5.13 -19.56
CA LYS A 389 -4.93 4.24 -19.39
C LYS A 389 -5.50 4.24 -17.98
N TYR A 390 -4.64 4.12 -16.98
CA TYR A 390 -5.00 4.00 -15.56
C TYR A 390 -4.98 5.34 -14.83
N PHE A 391 -4.17 6.30 -15.30
CA PHE A 391 -4.05 7.63 -14.64
C PHE A 391 -4.59 8.79 -15.49
N GLY A 392 -4.84 8.57 -16.78
CA GLY A 392 -5.35 9.60 -17.68
C GLY A 392 -4.32 10.70 -17.98
N GLY A 393 -3.03 10.40 -17.86
CA GLY A 393 -1.92 11.33 -18.05
C GLY A 393 -1.31 11.29 -19.44
N SER A 394 -0.47 12.28 -19.77
CA SER A 394 0.28 12.30 -21.03
C SER A 394 1.59 13.08 -20.91
N PHE A 395 2.56 12.80 -21.79
CA PHE A 395 3.79 13.60 -21.89
C PHE A 395 3.50 15.04 -22.36
N ASP A 396 2.47 15.24 -23.19
CA ASP A 396 2.00 16.57 -23.60
C ASP A 396 1.58 17.45 -22.40
N ASP A 397 1.12 16.83 -21.30
CA ASP A 397 0.83 17.57 -20.06
C ASP A 397 2.11 18.16 -19.46
N ILE A 398 3.23 17.42 -19.50
CA ILE A 398 4.53 17.93 -19.03
C ILE A 398 4.99 19.09 -19.92
N GLU A 399 4.90 18.96 -21.24
CA GLU A 399 5.30 20.01 -22.19
C GLU A 399 4.54 21.32 -21.90
N LYS A 400 3.21 21.24 -21.80
CA LYS A 400 2.36 22.40 -21.50
C LYS A 400 2.65 23.02 -20.13
N ILE A 401 2.90 22.20 -19.11
CA ILE A 401 3.22 22.69 -17.77
C ILE A 401 4.60 23.35 -17.75
N ARG A 402 5.60 22.77 -18.42
CA ARG A 402 6.98 23.29 -18.47
C ARG A 402 7.04 24.71 -19.03
N GLU A 403 6.23 25.03 -20.03
CA GLU A 403 6.12 26.38 -20.59
C GLU A 403 5.51 27.39 -19.61
N ALA A 404 4.77 26.91 -18.61
CA ALA A 404 3.95 27.74 -17.72
C ALA A 404 4.52 27.94 -16.31
N VAL A 405 5.45 27.09 -15.86
CA VAL A 405 6.01 27.12 -14.50
C VAL A 405 7.53 27.18 -14.51
N SER A 406 8.11 27.57 -13.37
CA SER A 406 9.55 27.72 -13.12
C SER A 406 10.10 26.77 -12.04
N ILE A 407 9.25 25.91 -11.46
CA ILE A 407 9.65 24.88 -10.49
C ILE A 407 9.90 23.51 -11.16
N PRO A 408 10.61 22.56 -10.49
CA PRO A 408 10.86 21.23 -11.03
C PRO A 408 9.58 20.44 -11.36
N ILE A 409 9.62 19.69 -12.46
CA ILE A 409 8.54 18.75 -12.84
C ILE A 409 9.02 17.31 -12.70
N LEU A 410 8.28 16.51 -11.93
CA LEU A 410 8.44 15.06 -11.80
C LEU A 410 7.53 14.34 -12.80
N CYS A 411 8.13 13.59 -13.71
CA CYS A 411 7.41 12.61 -14.54
C CYS A 411 7.11 11.36 -13.71
N LYS A 412 5.83 11.17 -13.37
CA LYS A 412 5.34 10.04 -12.58
C LYS A 412 4.72 8.99 -13.50
N ASP A 413 5.50 7.95 -13.79
CA ASP A 413 5.14 6.85 -14.69
C ASP A 413 5.84 5.56 -14.25
N PHE A 414 5.49 4.45 -14.89
CA PHE A 414 6.14 3.15 -14.71
C PHE A 414 7.37 3.03 -15.60
N ILE A 415 8.45 3.72 -15.23
CA ILE A 415 9.66 3.75 -16.04
C ILE A 415 10.39 2.41 -15.99
N ILE A 416 10.49 1.76 -17.14
CA ILE A 416 11.09 0.42 -17.31
C ILE A 416 12.20 0.37 -18.37
N SER A 417 12.44 1.47 -19.09
CA SER A 417 13.42 1.52 -20.19
C SER A 417 14.05 2.90 -20.36
N LYS A 418 15.09 3.01 -21.19
CA LYS A 418 15.79 4.29 -21.44
C LYS A 418 14.93 5.23 -22.28
N GLU A 419 14.16 4.68 -23.20
CA GLU A 419 13.26 5.43 -24.08
C GLU A 419 12.21 6.19 -23.27
N HIS A 420 11.74 5.64 -22.14
CA HIS A 420 10.87 6.34 -21.19
C HIS A 420 11.57 7.54 -20.53
N ILE A 421 12.85 7.39 -20.19
CA ILE A 421 13.65 8.44 -19.55
C ILE A 421 13.90 9.57 -20.55
N ASP A 422 14.22 9.21 -21.79
CA ASP A 422 14.41 10.16 -22.89
C ASP A 422 13.11 10.89 -23.20
N ALA A 423 11.98 10.17 -23.27
CA ALA A 423 10.64 10.74 -23.39
C ALA A 423 10.33 11.78 -22.30
N ALA A 424 10.55 11.43 -21.03
CA ALA A 424 10.33 12.34 -19.90
C ALA A 424 11.20 13.59 -20.00
N LYS A 425 12.49 13.42 -20.26
CA LYS A 425 13.43 14.54 -20.44
C LYS A 425 13.01 15.44 -21.60
N ASN A 426 12.75 14.84 -22.76
CA ASN A 426 12.39 15.56 -23.97
C ASN A 426 11.08 16.33 -23.82
N SER A 427 10.17 15.85 -22.96
CA SER A 427 8.91 16.55 -22.65
C SER A 427 9.08 17.69 -21.65
N GLY A 428 10.28 17.90 -21.10
CA GLY A 428 10.56 18.99 -20.16
C GLY A 428 10.58 18.58 -18.68
N ALA A 429 10.61 17.28 -18.36
CA ALA A 429 10.73 16.83 -16.97
C ALA A 429 12.12 17.15 -16.39
N ASP A 430 12.16 17.43 -15.09
CA ASP A 430 13.38 17.63 -14.30
C ASP A 430 13.72 16.39 -13.46
N MET A 431 12.69 15.60 -13.14
CA MET A 431 12.77 14.42 -12.31
C MET A 431 11.97 13.27 -12.89
N ILE A 432 12.35 12.05 -12.53
CA ILE A 432 11.60 10.84 -12.84
C ILE A 432 11.36 9.96 -11.60
N LEU A 433 10.33 9.13 -11.67
CA LEU A 433 10.05 8.09 -10.68
C LEU A 433 10.67 6.75 -11.11
N LEU A 434 11.46 6.12 -10.23
CA LEU A 434 11.81 4.70 -10.34
C LEU A 434 11.18 3.94 -9.17
N ILE A 435 10.37 2.93 -9.48
CA ILE A 435 9.64 2.17 -8.47
C ILE A 435 10.43 0.91 -8.14
N ALA A 436 10.94 0.80 -6.91
CA ALA A 436 11.70 -0.37 -6.49
C ALA A 436 10.85 -1.65 -6.49
N ALA A 437 9.53 -1.56 -6.34
CA ALA A 437 8.68 -2.73 -6.58
C ALA A 437 8.79 -3.20 -8.05
N VAL A 438 8.80 -2.32 -9.04
CA VAL A 438 8.74 -2.72 -10.45
C VAL A 438 10.07 -3.24 -10.99
N LEU A 439 11.18 -2.64 -10.57
CA LEU A 439 12.50 -2.87 -11.17
C LEU A 439 13.34 -3.83 -10.33
N ASP A 440 14.04 -4.77 -10.95
CA ASP A 440 15.07 -5.55 -10.26
C ASP A 440 16.33 -4.70 -9.94
N GLU A 441 17.32 -5.28 -9.26
CA GLU A 441 18.56 -4.58 -8.88
C GLU A 441 19.37 -4.08 -10.08
N ALA A 442 19.44 -4.87 -11.15
CA ALA A 442 20.24 -4.56 -12.33
C ALA A 442 19.59 -3.41 -13.12
N ASP A 443 18.29 -3.50 -13.36
CA ASP A 443 17.51 -2.49 -14.06
C ASP A 443 17.42 -1.19 -13.26
N LEU A 444 17.18 -1.27 -11.96
CA LEU A 444 17.16 -0.09 -11.10
C LEU A 444 18.50 0.67 -11.19
N ASN A 445 19.63 -0.03 -11.04
CA ASN A 445 20.96 0.58 -11.14
C ASN A 445 21.24 1.15 -12.54
N ARG A 446 20.88 0.40 -13.59
CA ARG A 446 21.06 0.81 -15.01
C ARG A 446 20.25 2.07 -15.33
N LEU A 447 18.97 2.10 -14.99
CA LEU A 447 18.07 3.21 -15.26
C LEU A 447 18.40 4.42 -14.38
N TYR A 448 18.74 4.22 -13.11
CA TYR A 448 19.16 5.31 -12.22
C TYR A 448 20.41 6.02 -12.75
N LYS A 449 21.45 5.27 -13.13
CA LYS A 449 22.67 5.85 -13.74
C LYS A 449 22.39 6.56 -15.05
N TYR A 450 21.53 5.98 -15.89
CA TYR A 450 21.16 6.60 -17.16
C TYR A 450 20.44 7.94 -16.96
N ALA A 451 19.42 7.97 -16.09
CA ALA A 451 18.70 9.19 -15.77
C ALA A 451 19.62 10.31 -15.26
N GLN A 452 20.58 9.98 -14.39
CA GLN A 452 21.59 10.92 -13.93
C GLN A 452 22.48 11.41 -15.07
N SER A 453 22.92 10.51 -15.98
CA SER A 453 23.78 10.88 -17.11
C SER A 453 23.12 11.85 -18.09
N VAL A 454 21.78 11.82 -18.19
CA VAL A 454 21.02 12.73 -19.04
C VAL A 454 20.53 13.98 -18.29
N GLY A 455 20.88 14.14 -17.01
CA GLY A 455 20.64 15.35 -16.21
C GLY A 455 19.38 15.34 -15.34
N LEU A 456 18.64 14.22 -15.29
CA LEU A 456 17.42 14.09 -14.47
C LEU A 456 17.74 13.74 -13.02
N GLN A 457 16.97 14.27 -12.08
CA GLN A 457 16.93 13.73 -10.73
C GLN A 457 16.00 12.52 -10.67
N VAL A 458 16.24 11.63 -9.72
CA VAL A 458 15.46 10.39 -9.57
C VAL A 458 14.88 10.32 -8.17
N LEU A 459 13.55 10.26 -8.10
CA LEU A 459 12.83 9.84 -6.91
C LEU A 459 12.72 8.31 -6.96
N VAL A 460 13.35 7.61 -6.02
CA VAL A 460 13.28 6.14 -5.93
C VAL A 460 12.25 5.75 -4.88
N GLU A 461 11.13 5.19 -5.32
CA GLU A 461 10.00 4.82 -4.45
C GLU A 461 10.19 3.42 -3.84
N VAL A 462 9.96 3.31 -2.54
CA VAL A 462 10.00 2.07 -1.76
C VAL A 462 8.78 1.95 -0.84
N HIS A 463 8.37 0.71 -0.58
CA HIS A 463 7.22 0.37 0.28
C HIS A 463 7.64 -0.44 1.51
N ASN A 464 8.80 -1.11 1.47
CA ASN A 464 9.23 -2.01 2.53
C ASN A 464 10.76 -2.11 2.63
N LYS A 465 11.21 -2.80 3.68
CA LYS A 465 12.64 -2.94 4.02
C LYS A 465 13.43 -3.73 2.96
N SER A 466 12.78 -4.66 2.25
CA SER A 466 13.43 -5.44 1.19
C SER A 466 13.73 -4.57 -0.03
N GLU A 467 12.74 -3.80 -0.46
CA GLU A 467 12.90 -2.80 -1.53
C GLU A 467 13.97 -1.77 -1.17
N LEU A 468 13.95 -1.25 0.06
CA LEU A 468 14.98 -0.31 0.51
C LEU A 468 16.38 -0.93 0.47
N LYS A 469 16.57 -2.19 0.90
CA LYS A 469 17.87 -2.88 0.81
C LYS A 469 18.40 -2.95 -0.63
N LYS A 470 17.53 -3.21 -1.61
CA LYS A 470 17.87 -3.16 -3.03
C LYS A 470 18.29 -1.75 -3.49
N VAL A 471 17.64 -0.73 -2.95
CA VAL A 471 17.86 0.67 -3.34
C VAL A 471 19.15 1.24 -2.74
N LEU A 472 19.51 0.93 -1.50
CA LEU A 472 20.65 1.53 -0.80
C LEU A 472 22.00 1.47 -1.56
N PRO A 473 22.37 0.38 -2.25
CA PRO A 473 23.61 0.29 -3.03
C PRO A 473 23.77 1.37 -4.12
N ILE A 474 22.66 1.85 -4.72
CA ILE A 474 22.73 2.89 -5.77
C ILE A 474 22.95 4.30 -5.20
N LYS A 475 22.92 4.45 -3.86
CA LYS A 475 23.09 5.72 -3.13
C LYS A 475 22.17 6.82 -3.67
N PRO A 476 20.83 6.62 -3.62
CA PRO A 476 19.88 7.56 -4.17
C PRO A 476 20.02 8.93 -3.50
N LYS A 477 19.80 10.01 -4.26
CA LYS A 477 19.73 11.37 -3.69
C LYS A 477 18.36 11.68 -3.08
N ILE A 478 17.31 11.03 -3.59
CA ILE A 478 15.94 11.22 -3.18
C ILE A 478 15.30 9.84 -3.07
N VAL A 479 14.70 9.55 -1.92
CA VAL A 479 13.92 8.33 -1.68
C VAL A 479 12.50 8.72 -1.32
N GLY A 480 11.55 8.13 -2.03
CA GLY A 480 10.13 8.20 -1.75
C GLY A 480 9.72 7.02 -0.89
N ILE A 481 9.17 7.27 0.30
CA ILE A 481 8.56 6.22 1.10
C ILE A 481 7.05 6.31 0.89
N ASN A 482 6.52 5.33 0.18
CA ASN A 482 5.09 5.21 -0.01
C ASN A 482 4.50 4.36 1.12
N SER A 483 3.91 5.06 2.10
CA SER A 483 3.34 4.44 3.30
C SER A 483 2.00 3.77 3.03
N ARG A 484 1.50 3.86 1.80
CA ARG A 484 0.33 3.12 1.34
C ARG A 484 0.73 1.70 1.02
N ASN A 485 0.10 0.77 1.70
CA ASN A 485 0.17 -0.62 1.36
C ASN A 485 -0.47 -0.83 -0.03
N LEU A 486 0.29 -1.32 -1.01
CA LEU A 486 -0.22 -1.57 -2.38
C LEU A 486 -1.31 -2.65 -2.45
N HIS A 487 -1.52 -3.40 -1.37
CA HIS A 487 -2.43 -4.54 -1.30
C HIS A 487 -3.84 -4.18 -0.81
N ASP A 488 -3.99 -3.26 0.15
CA ASP A 488 -5.30 -2.82 0.68
C ASP A 488 -5.46 -1.30 0.75
N PHE A 489 -4.48 -0.56 0.23
CA PHE A 489 -4.44 0.90 0.26
C PHE A 489 -4.44 1.50 1.67
N SER A 490 -4.26 0.69 2.73
CA SER A 490 -4.11 1.17 4.11
C SER A 490 -2.80 1.92 4.29
N ILE A 491 -2.80 2.89 5.20
CA ILE A 491 -1.64 3.72 5.50
C ILE A 491 -1.09 3.26 6.85
N SER A 492 0.16 2.80 6.88
CA SER A 492 0.85 2.44 8.13
C SER A 492 1.87 3.51 8.49
N PRO A 493 1.64 4.31 9.55
CA PRO A 493 2.59 5.33 10.01
C PRO A 493 3.95 4.74 10.41
N ASP A 494 3.97 3.49 10.89
CA ASP A 494 5.16 2.82 11.41
C ASP A 494 6.17 2.50 10.30
N ILE A 495 5.70 2.22 9.08
CA ILE A 495 6.57 1.92 7.93
C ILE A 495 7.51 3.09 7.65
N PHE A 496 6.99 4.32 7.66
CA PHE A 496 7.80 5.49 7.38
C PHE A 496 8.98 5.61 8.35
N SER A 497 8.70 5.55 9.65
CA SER A 497 9.73 5.68 10.70
C SER A 497 10.78 4.56 10.60
N GLN A 498 10.33 3.33 10.39
CA GLN A 498 11.22 2.17 10.24
C GLN A 498 12.16 2.33 9.04
N LEU A 499 11.63 2.69 7.87
CA LEU A 499 12.45 2.86 6.66
C LEU A 499 13.34 4.09 6.74
N LYS A 500 12.83 5.21 7.26
CA LYS A 500 13.60 6.46 7.43
C LYS A 500 14.86 6.24 8.26
N SER A 501 14.78 5.42 9.32
CA SER A 501 15.93 5.12 10.18
C SER A 501 17.10 4.42 9.47
N LEU A 502 16.81 3.74 8.36
CA LEU A 502 17.79 3.00 7.55
C LEU A 502 18.34 3.83 6.38
N ILE A 503 17.73 4.97 6.06
CA ILE A 503 18.14 5.84 4.96
C ILE A 503 19.27 6.78 5.41
N PRO A 504 20.38 6.90 4.66
CA PRO A 504 21.47 7.81 4.98
C PRO A 504 21.00 9.27 5.14
N LYS A 505 21.53 9.99 6.13
CA LYS A 505 21.15 11.38 6.47
C LYS A 505 21.26 12.38 5.31
N ASN A 506 22.12 12.12 4.31
CA ASN A 506 22.32 13.01 3.16
C ASN A 506 21.34 12.74 2.00
N THR A 507 20.28 11.96 2.26
CA THR A 507 19.24 11.60 1.29
C THR A 507 17.98 12.37 1.61
N ILE A 508 17.39 13.04 0.62
CA ILE A 508 16.08 13.67 0.77
C ILE A 508 15.04 12.56 0.86
N VAL A 509 14.24 12.55 1.92
CA VAL A 509 13.16 11.57 2.10
C VAL A 509 11.81 12.23 1.90
N VAL A 510 11.08 11.76 0.90
CA VAL A 510 9.74 12.23 0.55
C VAL A 510 8.72 11.24 1.09
N ALA A 511 7.76 11.71 1.88
CA ALA A 511 6.61 10.92 2.32
C ALA A 511 5.55 10.90 1.22
N GLU A 512 5.04 9.72 0.87
CA GLU A 512 4.03 9.56 -0.18
C GLU A 512 2.80 8.82 0.35
N SER A 513 1.63 9.24 -0.16
CA SER A 513 0.31 8.72 0.15
C SER A 513 -0.19 8.95 1.58
N GLY A 514 -1.50 9.10 1.72
CA GLY A 514 -2.15 9.16 3.04
C GLY A 514 -2.00 10.48 3.80
N ILE A 515 -1.66 11.54 3.07
CA ILE A 515 -1.48 12.88 3.63
C ILE A 515 -2.69 13.72 3.23
N GLU A 516 -3.54 14.08 4.19
CA GLU A 516 -4.70 14.95 3.98
C GLU A 516 -4.48 16.35 4.54
N ASN A 517 -3.63 16.45 5.56
CA ASN A 517 -3.32 17.69 6.27
C ASN A 517 -1.87 17.66 6.80
N LEU A 518 -1.39 18.79 7.32
CA LEU A 518 0.02 18.97 7.71
C LEU A 518 0.52 17.92 8.72
N ARG A 519 -0.33 17.49 9.65
CA ARG A 519 0.08 16.56 10.72
C ARG A 519 0.27 15.13 10.23
N ASP A 520 -0.30 14.80 9.07
CA ASP A 520 -0.16 13.49 8.44
C ASP A 520 1.22 13.33 7.80
N ILE A 521 1.95 14.43 7.58
CA ILE A 521 3.33 14.39 7.12
C ILE A 521 4.21 13.84 8.26
N PRO A 522 4.84 12.67 8.08
CA PRO A 522 5.62 12.04 9.13
C PRO A 522 6.80 12.91 9.57
N LYS A 523 7.08 12.93 10.87
CA LYS A 523 8.26 13.60 11.42
C LYS A 523 9.54 13.04 10.78
N GLY A 524 10.43 13.94 10.38
CA GLY A 524 11.71 13.58 9.74
C GLY A 524 11.62 13.39 8.22
N ALA A 525 10.45 13.57 7.60
CA ALA A 525 10.36 13.74 6.15
C ALA A 525 10.97 15.10 5.74
N ASP A 526 11.76 15.09 4.67
CA ASP A 526 12.31 16.30 4.04
C ASP A 526 11.32 16.91 3.03
N GLY A 527 10.30 16.14 2.65
CA GLY A 527 9.22 16.57 1.78
C GLY A 527 8.05 15.59 1.77
N ALA A 528 7.01 15.94 1.02
CA ALA A 528 5.81 15.11 0.85
C ALA A 528 5.31 15.19 -0.59
N LEU A 529 4.80 14.07 -1.12
CA LEU A 529 4.09 14.03 -2.40
C LEU A 529 2.59 13.86 -2.15
N VAL A 530 1.79 14.85 -2.56
CA VAL A 530 0.35 14.91 -2.27
C VAL A 530 -0.43 15.17 -3.55
N GLY A 531 -1.44 14.34 -3.82
CA GLY A 531 -2.27 14.45 -5.03
C GLY A 531 -3.76 14.51 -4.76
N THR A 532 -4.37 13.41 -4.28
CA THR A 532 -5.84 13.27 -4.23
C THR A 532 -6.52 14.42 -3.48
N VAL A 533 -5.97 14.82 -2.33
CA VAL A 533 -6.53 15.92 -1.53
C VAL A 533 -6.42 17.24 -2.27
N LEU A 534 -5.33 17.51 -2.99
CA LEU A 534 -5.18 18.73 -3.78
C LEU A 534 -6.17 18.79 -4.95
N MET A 535 -6.38 17.65 -5.61
CA MET A 535 -7.30 17.54 -6.75
C MET A 535 -8.77 17.69 -6.35
N LYS A 536 -9.13 17.31 -5.12
CA LYS A 536 -10.51 17.40 -4.60
C LYS A 536 -10.80 18.71 -3.87
N HIS A 537 -9.78 19.43 -3.44
CA HIS A 537 -9.98 20.66 -2.65
C HIS A 537 -10.46 21.81 -3.57
N PRO A 538 -11.52 22.56 -3.19
CA PRO A 538 -12.05 23.63 -4.02
C PRO A 538 -11.04 24.78 -4.24
N PHE A 539 -10.10 24.94 -3.30
CA PHE A 539 -9.04 25.94 -3.37
C PHE A 539 -7.67 25.30 -3.09
N PRO A 540 -7.03 24.65 -4.07
CA PRO A 540 -5.79 23.90 -3.83
C PRO A 540 -4.65 24.76 -3.29
N SER A 541 -4.64 26.06 -3.57
CA SER A 541 -3.68 27.03 -3.03
C SER A 541 -3.67 27.08 -1.49
N LEU A 542 -4.86 27.09 -0.87
CA LEU A 542 -5.00 27.08 0.59
C LEU A 542 -4.44 25.79 1.19
N LYS A 543 -4.77 24.65 0.57
CA LYS A 543 -4.32 23.33 1.03
C LYS A 543 -2.81 23.15 0.88
N ILE A 544 -2.19 23.69 -0.17
CA ILE A 544 -0.74 23.71 -0.32
C ILE A 544 -0.09 24.56 0.78
N LYS A 545 -0.63 25.74 1.08
CA LYS A 545 -0.12 26.58 2.18
C LYS A 545 -0.21 25.85 3.52
N GLU A 546 -1.33 25.21 3.81
CA GLU A 546 -1.51 24.36 4.99
C GLU A 546 -0.44 23.26 5.07
N LEU A 547 -0.27 22.46 4.01
CA LEU A 547 0.68 21.34 3.97
C LEU A 547 2.15 21.79 4.06
N ARG A 548 2.43 23.07 3.78
CA ARG A 548 3.74 23.70 3.97
C ARG A 548 3.92 24.30 5.37
N GLY A 549 2.91 24.23 6.24
CA GLY A 549 2.91 24.86 7.54
C GLY A 549 2.85 26.39 7.48
N LYS A 550 2.26 26.96 6.42
CA LYS A 550 2.01 28.39 6.31
C LYS A 550 0.68 28.74 6.95
N THR A 551 0.69 29.80 7.75
CA THR A 551 -0.49 30.35 8.41
C THR A 551 -1.39 30.97 7.36
N LEU A 552 -2.66 30.55 7.32
CA LEU A 552 -3.66 31.14 6.44
C LEU A 552 -4.19 32.46 7.03
N LEU A 553 -4.41 33.45 6.18
CA LEU A 553 -4.91 34.76 6.60
C LEU A 553 -6.23 35.10 5.91
N LYS A 554 -7.28 35.26 6.70
CA LYS A 554 -8.56 35.80 6.26
C LYS A 554 -8.81 37.16 6.91
N LEU A 555 -9.15 38.16 6.09
CA LEU A 555 -9.54 39.49 6.56
C LEU A 555 -11.01 39.74 6.23
N CYS A 556 -11.84 39.88 7.25
CA CYS A 556 -13.29 39.97 7.13
C CYS A 556 -13.78 41.42 7.28
N GLY A 557 -14.90 41.76 6.65
CA GLY A 557 -15.47 43.11 6.70
C GLY A 557 -14.85 44.09 5.70
N ILE A 558 -14.33 43.60 4.58
CA ILE A 558 -13.82 44.45 3.50
C ILE A 558 -14.99 45.18 2.83
N ARG A 559 -14.89 46.51 2.70
CA ARG A 559 -15.97 47.38 2.18
C ARG A 559 -15.60 48.15 0.91
N SER A 560 -14.36 48.08 0.44
CA SER A 560 -13.89 48.82 -0.73
C SER A 560 -13.00 47.97 -1.64
N GLY A 561 -12.94 48.34 -2.92
CA GLY A 561 -12.04 47.70 -3.89
C GLY A 561 -10.57 48.04 -3.63
N GLU A 562 -10.29 49.23 -3.06
CA GLU A 562 -8.94 49.61 -2.65
C GLU A 562 -8.38 48.69 -1.57
N ASP A 563 -9.18 48.39 -0.54
CA ASP A 563 -8.75 47.51 0.55
C ASP A 563 -8.56 46.06 0.07
N ALA A 564 -9.42 45.59 -0.84
CA ALA A 564 -9.29 44.27 -1.44
C ALA A 564 -7.98 44.13 -2.26
N LYS A 565 -7.63 45.16 -3.05
CA LYS A 565 -6.33 45.22 -3.75
C LYS A 565 -5.15 45.28 -2.80
N LEU A 566 -5.29 45.98 -1.67
CA LEU A 566 -4.26 46.00 -0.64
C LEU A 566 -4.05 44.59 -0.06
N CYS A 567 -5.14 43.89 0.29
CA CYS A 567 -5.10 42.50 0.75
C CYS A 567 -4.39 41.59 -0.27
N GLU A 568 -4.70 41.72 -1.56
CA GLU A 568 -4.02 41.00 -2.65
C GLU A 568 -2.50 41.26 -2.66
N LYS A 569 -2.10 42.54 -2.61
CA LYS A 569 -0.68 42.92 -2.61
C LYS A 569 0.08 42.37 -1.39
N LEU A 570 -0.61 42.18 -0.28
CA LEU A 570 -0.04 41.68 0.98
C LEU A 570 -0.10 40.16 1.10
N GLY A 571 -0.65 39.44 0.12
CA GLY A 571 -0.72 37.98 0.13
C GLY A 571 -1.76 37.39 1.07
N VAL A 572 -2.79 38.16 1.43
CA VAL A 572 -3.97 37.68 2.17
C VAL A 572 -4.64 36.56 1.36
N ASP A 573 -5.08 35.49 2.03
CA ASP A 573 -5.64 34.31 1.36
C ASP A 573 -7.11 34.47 1.00
N MET A 574 -7.87 35.08 1.91
CA MET A 574 -9.32 35.21 1.81
C MET A 574 -9.76 36.59 2.30
N ILE A 575 -10.77 37.16 1.64
CA ILE A 575 -11.44 38.39 2.12
C ILE A 575 -12.92 38.12 2.37
N GLY A 576 -13.42 38.56 3.51
CA GLY A 576 -14.84 38.42 3.88
C GLY A 576 -15.65 39.65 3.49
N ILE A 577 -16.69 39.45 2.69
CA ILE A 577 -17.68 40.45 2.27
C ILE A 577 -18.97 40.16 3.03
N ASN A 578 -19.42 41.10 3.87
CA ASN A 578 -20.49 40.82 4.82
C ASN A 578 -21.88 41.13 4.25
N PHE A 579 -22.79 40.16 4.29
CA PHE A 579 -24.19 40.28 3.87
C PHE A 579 -25.18 40.08 5.02
N VAL A 580 -24.70 39.95 6.25
CA VAL A 580 -25.51 39.74 7.45
C VAL A 580 -26.35 41.01 7.73
N PRO A 581 -27.69 40.93 7.77
CA PRO A 581 -28.56 42.11 7.90
C PRO A 581 -28.28 42.99 9.12
N ARG A 582 -27.96 42.38 10.27
CA ARG A 582 -27.70 43.07 11.54
C ARG A 582 -26.27 43.62 11.68
N SER A 583 -25.38 43.36 10.70
CA SER A 583 -23.96 43.70 10.81
C SER A 583 -23.69 45.14 10.38
N ASN A 584 -22.96 45.90 11.20
CA ASN A 584 -22.44 47.22 10.82
C ASN A 584 -21.40 47.14 9.68
N ARG A 585 -20.98 45.94 9.27
CA ARG A 585 -20.06 45.71 8.15
C ARG A 585 -20.78 45.35 6.85
N LYS A 586 -22.11 45.27 6.85
CA LYS A 586 -22.89 44.88 5.68
C LYS A 586 -22.61 45.79 4.49
N VAL A 587 -22.45 45.20 3.30
CA VAL A 587 -22.37 45.93 2.03
C VAL A 587 -23.54 45.57 1.12
N ASP A 588 -23.83 46.42 0.13
CA ASP A 588 -24.79 46.12 -0.93
C ASP A 588 -24.14 45.31 -2.07
N ILE A 589 -24.97 44.75 -2.96
CA ILE A 589 -24.53 43.94 -4.11
C ILE A 589 -23.62 44.73 -5.04
N LYS A 590 -23.87 46.03 -5.23
CA LYS A 590 -23.08 46.90 -6.09
C LYS A 590 -21.65 47.07 -5.57
N THR A 591 -21.50 47.25 -4.26
CA THR A 591 -20.21 47.38 -3.59
C THR A 591 -19.47 46.05 -3.58
N ALA A 592 -20.16 44.95 -3.27
CA ALA A 592 -19.59 43.61 -3.35
C ALA A 592 -19.04 43.29 -4.75
N ASN A 593 -19.79 43.62 -5.81
CA ASN A 593 -19.34 43.46 -7.19
C ASN A 593 -18.06 44.26 -7.50
N LYS A 594 -17.94 45.49 -6.99
CA LYS A 594 -16.71 46.29 -7.13
C LYS A 594 -15.53 45.64 -6.40
N ILE A 595 -15.75 45.11 -5.19
CA ILE A 595 -14.71 44.41 -4.41
C ILE A 595 -14.20 43.20 -5.20
N VAL A 596 -15.11 42.32 -5.63
CA VAL A 596 -14.78 41.09 -6.35
C VAL A 596 -14.08 41.39 -7.69
N ALA A 597 -14.57 42.36 -8.46
CA ALA A 597 -13.98 42.71 -9.75
C ALA A 597 -12.57 43.31 -9.65
N GLN A 598 -12.22 43.90 -8.51
CA GLN A 598 -10.94 44.58 -8.30
C GLN A 598 -9.85 43.69 -7.68
N CYS A 599 -10.19 42.46 -7.33
CA CYS A 599 -9.34 41.55 -6.57
C CYS A 599 -9.20 40.21 -7.29
N LYS A 600 -7.96 39.82 -7.63
CA LYS A 600 -7.71 38.54 -8.30
C LYS A 600 -7.36 37.41 -7.32
N ASN A 601 -6.60 37.71 -6.27
CA ASN A 601 -5.95 36.72 -5.38
C ASN A 601 -5.82 37.22 -3.92
N PRO A 602 -6.91 37.60 -3.23
CA PRO A 602 -7.57 36.67 -2.30
C PRO A 602 -8.90 36.09 -2.80
N ILE A 603 -9.30 34.96 -2.22
CA ILE A 603 -10.62 34.35 -2.43
C ILE A 603 -11.69 35.24 -1.78
N PRO A 604 -12.64 35.81 -2.55
CA PRO A 604 -13.74 36.56 -1.97
C PRO A 604 -14.79 35.61 -1.38
N VAL A 605 -15.09 35.80 -0.10
CA VAL A 605 -16.01 34.98 0.69
C VAL A 605 -17.21 35.82 1.09
N GLY A 606 -18.42 35.43 0.70
CA GLY A 606 -19.64 36.05 1.20
C GLY A 606 -19.96 35.54 2.60
N VAL A 607 -20.20 36.42 3.57
CA VAL A 607 -20.49 36.07 4.96
C VAL A 607 -21.98 36.25 5.25
N PHE A 608 -22.61 35.18 5.72
CA PHE A 608 -24.04 35.06 5.95
C PHE A 608 -24.33 34.51 7.35
N GLU A 609 -25.54 34.77 7.85
CA GLU A 609 -26.02 34.29 9.14
C GLU A 609 -27.53 34.04 9.05
N ASN A 610 -27.91 32.75 9.06
CA ASN A 610 -29.29 32.26 9.08
C ASN A 610 -30.16 32.74 7.91
N GLN A 611 -29.55 33.16 6.80
CA GLN A 611 -30.25 33.45 5.55
C GLN A 611 -30.56 32.14 4.82
N SER A 612 -31.66 32.09 4.05
CA SER A 612 -32.03 30.86 3.37
C SER A 612 -31.02 30.49 2.28
N PRO A 613 -30.83 29.20 1.95
CA PRO A 613 -29.95 28.78 0.86
C PRO A 613 -30.26 29.46 -0.47
N ASP A 614 -31.54 29.66 -0.80
CA ASP A 614 -31.97 30.40 -1.99
C ASP A 614 -31.46 31.85 -2.01
N GLU A 615 -31.54 32.56 -0.88
CA GLU A 615 -31.04 33.93 -0.75
C GLU A 615 -29.52 33.97 -0.89
N VAL A 616 -28.81 33.08 -0.19
CA VAL A 616 -27.35 32.98 -0.22
C VAL A 616 -26.85 32.67 -1.63
N ASN A 617 -27.44 31.68 -2.30
CA ASN A 617 -27.06 31.28 -3.65
C ASN A 617 -27.36 32.39 -4.67
N LYS A 618 -28.47 33.12 -4.50
CA LYS A 618 -28.79 34.29 -5.33
C LYS A 618 -27.72 35.39 -5.19
N ILE A 619 -27.41 35.79 -3.96
CA ILE A 619 -26.40 36.82 -3.69
C ILE A 619 -25.03 36.38 -4.20
N ALA A 620 -24.68 35.10 -4.00
CA ALA A 620 -23.42 34.54 -4.47
C ALA A 620 -23.26 34.64 -5.99
N ARG A 621 -24.31 34.28 -6.75
CA ARG A 621 -24.34 34.41 -8.22
C ARG A 621 -24.27 35.86 -8.68
N GLU A 622 -24.99 36.77 -8.02
CA GLU A 622 -25.03 38.20 -8.38
C GLU A 622 -23.73 38.96 -8.07
N THR A 623 -22.94 38.49 -7.09
CA THR A 623 -21.72 39.16 -6.62
C THR A 623 -20.44 38.52 -7.15
N GLY A 624 -20.51 37.26 -7.59
CA GLY A 624 -19.35 36.51 -8.08
C GLY A 624 -18.35 36.08 -7.00
N VAL A 625 -18.74 36.11 -5.71
CA VAL A 625 -17.94 35.50 -4.63
C VAL A 625 -17.65 34.03 -4.93
N LYS A 626 -16.56 33.52 -4.37
CA LYS A 626 -16.07 32.16 -4.69
C LYS A 626 -16.38 31.13 -3.62
N ALA A 627 -16.68 31.58 -2.40
CA ALA A 627 -17.07 30.74 -1.29
C ALA A 627 -18.11 31.47 -0.42
N VAL A 628 -18.82 30.71 0.40
CA VAL A 628 -19.77 31.23 1.39
C VAL A 628 -19.32 30.85 2.79
N GLN A 629 -19.39 31.80 3.72
CA GLN A 629 -19.18 31.58 5.15
C GLN A 629 -20.53 31.65 5.86
N LEU A 630 -20.88 30.56 6.54
CA LEU A 630 -22.12 30.41 7.31
C LEU A 630 -21.82 30.55 8.80
N SER A 631 -22.21 31.70 9.37
CA SER A 631 -21.88 32.09 10.74
C SER A 631 -23.02 31.95 11.74
N GLY A 632 -24.17 31.41 11.32
CA GLY A 632 -25.32 31.13 12.17
C GLY A 632 -25.41 29.68 12.64
N ASP A 633 -26.64 29.22 12.85
CA ASP A 633 -26.97 27.86 13.31
C ASP A 633 -27.34 26.93 12.14
N GLU A 634 -26.88 27.24 10.92
CA GLU A 634 -27.14 26.43 9.73
C GLU A 634 -26.51 25.04 9.85
N THR A 635 -27.33 23.99 9.68
CA THR A 635 -26.93 22.59 9.83
C THR A 635 -26.98 21.78 8.54
N ASP A 636 -27.93 22.05 7.65
CA ASP A 636 -27.95 21.43 6.32
C ASP A 636 -27.14 22.28 5.34
N LEU A 637 -26.01 21.72 4.90
CA LEU A 637 -25.04 22.38 4.06
C LEU A 637 -25.13 21.96 2.59
N LYS A 638 -26.05 21.07 2.22
CA LYS A 638 -26.10 20.50 0.86
C LYS A 638 -26.75 21.42 -0.17
N GLU A 639 -27.52 22.40 0.30
CA GLU A 639 -28.29 23.29 -0.57
C GLU A 639 -27.50 24.50 -1.10
N TYR A 640 -26.24 24.68 -0.70
CA TYR A 640 -25.40 25.80 -1.15
C TYR A 640 -24.58 25.45 -2.39
N ASP A 641 -24.61 26.32 -3.40
CA ASP A 641 -23.97 26.10 -4.71
C ASP A 641 -22.43 26.23 -4.66
N LEU A 642 -21.90 26.96 -3.68
CA LEU A 642 -20.48 27.30 -3.57
C LEU A 642 -19.79 26.58 -2.40
N PRO A 643 -18.46 26.41 -2.45
CA PRO A 643 -17.67 25.90 -1.33
C PRO A 643 -17.95 26.62 -0.02
N ILE A 644 -18.13 25.83 1.05
CA ILE A 644 -18.61 26.32 2.34
C ILE A 644 -17.48 26.42 3.36
N ILE A 645 -17.42 27.57 4.03
CA ILE A 645 -16.72 27.79 5.28
C ILE A 645 -17.77 27.79 6.40
N LYS A 646 -17.58 26.98 7.44
CA LYS A 646 -18.51 26.95 8.58
C LYS A 646 -17.86 27.59 9.81
N THR A 647 -18.52 28.59 10.39
CA THR A 647 -18.16 29.05 11.74
C THR A 647 -18.61 28.00 12.76
N ILE A 648 -17.71 27.60 13.63
CA ILE A 648 -17.93 26.59 14.66
C ILE A 648 -17.60 27.17 16.03
N LYS A 649 -18.33 26.73 17.05
CA LYS A 649 -18.07 27.10 18.44
C LYS A 649 -16.97 26.20 19.01
N LEU A 650 -16.33 26.65 20.08
CA LEU A 650 -15.31 25.88 20.78
C LEU A 650 -15.84 24.47 21.16
N GLY A 651 -15.13 23.43 20.71
CA GLY A 651 -15.49 22.02 20.96
C GLY A 651 -16.46 21.40 19.94
N GLN A 652 -17.00 22.18 19.00
CA GLN A 652 -17.73 21.64 17.86
C GLN A 652 -16.77 21.21 16.77
N ILE A 653 -17.12 20.15 16.03
CA ILE A 653 -16.32 19.64 14.92
C ILE A 653 -16.81 20.27 13.63
N LYS A 654 -15.89 20.76 12.79
CA LYS A 654 -16.19 21.19 11.42
C LYS A 654 -16.96 20.11 10.64
N PRO A 655 -18.14 20.42 10.06
CA PRO A 655 -18.87 19.50 9.17
C PRO A 655 -18.02 18.99 8.01
N LYS A 656 -18.34 17.82 7.45
CA LYS A 656 -17.57 17.21 6.35
C LYS A 656 -17.75 17.98 5.04
N GLU A 657 -18.93 18.56 4.86
CA GLU A 657 -19.36 19.35 3.71
C GLU A 657 -18.62 20.69 3.61
N ALA A 658 -18.20 21.25 4.76
CA ALA A 658 -17.41 22.47 4.80
C ALA A 658 -15.93 22.17 4.51
N PHE A 659 -15.30 22.89 3.59
CA PHE A 659 -13.87 22.70 3.31
C PHE A 659 -12.98 23.34 4.39
N LEU A 660 -13.49 24.35 5.10
CA LEU A 660 -12.77 25.08 6.15
C LEU A 660 -13.67 25.41 7.34
N GLY A 661 -13.11 25.31 8.54
CA GLY A 661 -13.75 25.71 9.80
C GLY A 661 -13.16 27.02 10.30
N ILE A 662 -13.99 27.89 10.85
CA ILE A 662 -13.57 29.09 11.58
C ILE A 662 -14.08 28.97 13.01
N MET A 663 -13.17 28.89 13.97
CA MET A 663 -13.50 28.85 15.38
C MET A 663 -13.64 30.27 15.92
N ASP A 664 -14.86 30.64 16.35
CA ASP A 664 -15.17 31.95 16.94
C ASP A 664 -15.76 31.76 18.35
N ASN A 665 -15.97 32.88 19.05
CA ASN A 665 -16.60 32.91 20.36
C ASN A 665 -18.12 32.57 20.29
N GLU A 666 -18.79 32.53 21.45
CA GLU A 666 -20.23 32.19 21.53
C GLU A 666 -21.17 33.15 20.78
N GLN A 667 -20.71 34.38 20.50
CA GLN A 667 -21.43 35.41 19.74
C GLN A 667 -20.57 35.92 18.57
N PRO A 668 -20.51 35.16 17.45
CA PRO A 668 -19.68 35.50 16.30
C PRO A 668 -19.85 36.94 15.85
N GLY A 669 -18.73 37.60 15.50
CA GLY A 669 -18.74 38.99 15.04
C GLY A 669 -18.86 40.06 16.14
N SER A 670 -18.94 39.68 17.42
CA SER A 670 -18.96 40.62 18.57
C SER A 670 -17.63 41.36 18.81
N GLY A 671 -16.54 40.91 18.19
CA GLY A 671 -15.20 41.48 18.38
C GLY A 671 -14.56 41.15 19.73
N ARG A 672 -15.20 40.30 20.56
CA ARG A 672 -14.67 39.84 21.85
C ARG A 672 -13.80 38.59 21.66
N THR A 673 -12.79 38.44 22.49
CA THR A 673 -11.96 37.23 22.54
C THR A 673 -12.63 36.13 23.36
N PHE A 674 -12.12 34.91 23.28
CA PHE A 674 -12.53 33.79 24.13
C PHE A 674 -11.30 33.09 24.74
N ASP A 675 -11.52 32.12 25.62
CA ASP A 675 -10.44 31.38 26.26
C ASP A 675 -9.75 30.43 25.26
N HIS A 676 -8.68 30.92 24.63
CA HIS A 676 -7.92 30.16 23.65
C HIS A 676 -7.17 28.95 24.24
N SER A 677 -7.04 28.84 25.57
CA SER A 677 -6.37 27.70 26.21
C SER A 677 -7.11 26.38 25.89
N LYS A 678 -8.43 26.46 25.72
CA LYS A 678 -9.34 25.35 25.45
C LYS A 678 -9.35 24.88 24.00
N ILE A 679 -8.64 25.58 23.10
CA ILE A 679 -8.52 25.15 21.71
C ILE A 679 -7.71 23.85 21.68
N SER A 680 -8.35 22.80 21.17
CA SER A 680 -7.73 21.51 20.93
C SER A 680 -6.60 21.64 19.92
N GLU A 681 -5.45 21.02 20.20
CA GLU A 681 -4.34 20.96 19.25
C GLU A 681 -4.69 20.20 17.95
N ASN A 682 -5.80 19.44 17.96
CA ASN A 682 -6.15 18.51 16.90
C ASN A 682 -7.16 19.03 15.87
N GLU A 683 -7.63 20.28 15.98
CA GLU A 683 -8.65 20.81 15.08
C GLU A 683 -8.06 21.86 14.10
N PRO A 684 -7.96 21.55 12.80
CA PRO A 684 -7.44 22.48 11.81
C PRO A 684 -8.51 23.51 11.41
N SER A 685 -8.65 24.56 12.22
CA SER A 685 -9.56 25.68 11.99
C SER A 685 -8.80 27.01 12.00
N LEU A 686 -9.32 28.01 11.27
CA LEU A 686 -8.90 29.39 11.50
C LEU A 686 -9.44 29.84 12.85
N ILE A 687 -8.68 30.66 13.58
CA ILE A 687 -9.15 31.28 14.81
C ILE A 687 -9.66 32.69 14.51
N ALA A 688 -10.88 32.99 14.96
CA ALA A 688 -11.54 34.29 14.89
C ALA A 688 -11.86 34.84 16.30
N GLY A 689 -12.61 35.95 16.36
CA GLY A 689 -13.10 36.51 17.62
C GLY A 689 -12.10 37.45 18.31
N GLY A 690 -12.14 38.74 17.97
CA GLY A 690 -11.31 39.76 18.64
C GLY A 690 -9.80 39.61 18.42
N ILE A 691 -9.38 38.93 17.36
CA ILE A 691 -7.97 38.64 17.08
C ILE A 691 -7.24 39.93 16.66
N THR A 692 -6.41 40.43 17.57
CA THR A 692 -5.40 41.47 17.33
C THR A 692 -4.08 40.85 16.88
N VAL A 693 -3.16 41.67 16.39
CA VAL A 693 -1.80 41.26 16.00
C VAL A 693 -1.06 40.56 17.15
N GLU A 694 -1.17 41.11 18.37
CA GLU A 694 -0.51 40.55 19.56
C GLU A 694 -1.08 39.18 19.94
N ILE A 695 -2.40 39.03 19.90
CA ILE A 695 -3.08 37.74 20.17
C ILE A 695 -2.66 36.71 19.13
N ALA A 696 -2.68 37.07 17.85
CA ALA A 696 -2.30 36.18 16.76
C ALA A 696 -0.85 35.67 16.90
N LYS A 697 0.10 36.56 17.23
CA LYS A 697 1.50 36.18 17.51
C LYS A 697 1.60 35.15 18.63
N ASN A 698 0.93 35.41 19.76
CA ASN A 698 0.97 34.52 20.91
C ASN A 698 0.37 33.15 20.59
N LEU A 699 -0.74 33.11 19.86
CA LEU A 699 -1.38 31.86 19.44
C LEU A 699 -0.55 31.07 18.42
N GLN A 700 0.16 31.76 17.52
CA GLN A 700 1.02 31.10 16.55
C GLN A 700 2.19 30.35 17.22
N ILE A 701 2.70 30.89 18.34
CA ILE A 701 3.76 30.25 19.14
C ILE A 701 3.20 29.05 19.92
N ILE A 702 2.08 29.24 20.61
CA ILE A 702 1.59 28.28 21.62
C ILE A 702 0.74 27.17 21.01
N LYS A 703 -0.11 27.51 20.02
CA LYS A 703 -1.14 26.60 19.49
C LYS A 703 -0.93 26.22 18.03
N LYS A 704 -0.16 26.99 17.26
CA LYS A 704 0.10 26.77 15.82
C LYS A 704 -1.20 26.49 15.03
N PRO A 705 -2.20 27.38 15.09
CA PRO A 705 -3.45 27.17 14.37
C PRO A 705 -3.22 27.15 12.86
N LEU A 706 -4.21 26.65 12.12
CA LEU A 706 -4.21 26.67 10.66
C LEU A 706 -4.07 28.12 10.12
N GLY A 707 -4.69 29.07 10.81
CA GLY A 707 -4.65 30.46 10.44
C GLY A 707 -5.55 31.34 11.30
N PHE A 708 -5.77 32.57 10.84
CA PHE A 708 -6.55 33.57 11.56
C PHE A 708 -7.57 34.25 10.65
N ASP A 709 -8.74 34.56 11.22
CA ASP A 709 -9.75 35.45 10.65
C ASP A 709 -9.92 36.67 11.55
N THR A 710 -9.77 37.88 11.00
CA THR A 710 -9.95 39.11 11.77
C THR A 710 -10.80 40.13 11.03
N ALA A 711 -11.65 40.85 11.79
CA ALA A 711 -12.46 41.97 11.30
C ALA A 711 -12.16 43.22 12.13
N SER A 712 -12.57 43.24 13.40
CA SER A 712 -12.31 44.38 14.29
C SER A 712 -10.82 44.66 14.52
N GLY A 713 -9.95 43.65 14.40
CA GLY A 713 -8.50 43.80 14.55
C GLY A 713 -7.85 44.62 13.44
N ILE A 714 -8.53 44.82 12.31
CA ILE A 714 -8.09 45.68 11.20
C ILE A 714 -8.90 46.98 11.10
N GLU A 715 -9.70 47.31 12.12
CA GLU A 715 -10.53 48.52 12.13
C GLU A 715 -10.01 49.57 13.13
N THR A 716 -10.22 50.84 12.80
CA THR A 716 -10.10 52.00 13.69
C THR A 716 -11.43 52.75 13.64
N ASP A 717 -12.04 52.99 14.80
CA ASP A 717 -13.37 53.62 14.91
C ASP A 717 -14.47 52.96 14.05
N GLY A 718 -14.40 51.62 13.92
CA GLY A 718 -15.36 50.83 13.14
C GLY A 718 -15.21 50.92 11.62
N GLN A 719 -14.15 51.57 11.13
CA GLN A 719 -13.77 51.63 9.72
C GLN A 719 -12.50 50.83 9.46
N VAL A 720 -12.39 50.23 8.29
CA VAL A 720 -11.20 49.47 7.87
C VAL A 720 -9.99 50.40 7.84
N ASP A 721 -8.91 50.00 8.50
CA ASP A 721 -7.66 50.73 8.63
C ASP A 721 -6.55 50.01 7.86
N GLN A 722 -6.12 50.62 6.75
CA GLN A 722 -5.07 50.07 5.88
C GLN A 722 -3.72 49.90 6.59
N ALA A 723 -3.41 50.71 7.60
CA ALA A 723 -2.18 50.55 8.37
C ALA A 723 -2.24 49.25 9.20
N LYS A 724 -3.39 48.96 9.83
CA LYS A 724 -3.61 47.71 10.55
C LYS A 724 -3.64 46.49 9.64
N ILE A 725 -4.21 46.60 8.43
CA ILE A 725 -4.12 45.54 7.41
C ILE A 725 -2.66 45.22 7.10
N ARG A 726 -1.83 46.25 6.83
CA ARG A 726 -0.40 46.06 6.53
C ARG A 726 0.35 45.45 7.70
N GLU A 727 0.06 45.91 8.92
CA GLU A 727 0.67 45.40 10.14
C GLU A 727 0.34 43.92 10.34
N PHE A 728 -0.95 43.57 10.29
CA PHE A 728 -1.40 42.19 10.52
C PHE A 728 -0.83 41.24 9.46
N ALA A 729 -0.93 41.60 8.18
CA ALA A 729 -0.44 40.77 7.09
C ALA A 729 1.08 40.59 7.12
N LYS A 730 1.85 41.65 7.42
CA LYS A 730 3.32 41.57 7.51
C LYS A 730 3.81 40.71 8.66
N ILE A 731 3.07 40.69 9.76
CA ILE A 731 3.50 40.03 11.00
C ILE A 731 3.09 38.56 11.02
N ILE A 732 1.89 38.25 10.50
CA ILE A 732 1.28 36.93 10.62
C ILE A 732 1.40 36.11 9.33
N GLY A 733 1.34 36.76 8.16
CA GLY A 733 1.54 36.14 6.84
C GLY A 733 3.01 36.04 6.47
#